data_AF-A0A1M7A901-F1
#
_entry.id   AF-A0A1M7A901-F1
#
_cell.length_a   1.000
_cell.length_b   1.000
_cell.length_c   1.000
_cell.angle_alpha   90.00
_cell.angle_beta   90.00
_cell.angle_gamma   90.00
#
_symmetry.space_group_name_H-M   'P 1'
#
loop_
_entity.id
_entity.type
_entity.pdbx_description
1 polymer ?
#
loop_
_entity_poly.entity_id
_entity_poly.type
_entity_poly.pdbx_seq_one_letter_code
_entity_poly.pdbx_strand_id
1 'polypeptide(L)'
;MPARLDSAVRATAAGLGLCGAAALALPWWTAEAPVLLAPGAPVLAVDVWRGAAVLGLAATVLVAALAVGAALAVLFAPVLPARLALGAAGAGLVAAGAVVLAGWGPTSAPGAWLTAAAGVLVLAGASGRPLLPVLLAAAVAAALVVAVPGPLAAPGRSGAWTRLAAVSPEPPRSGPAALPDGPARLGTVAGGTAVATGTAIIRIDDSGLAQVVARTDVTGEILGIAGDRVAQRVAADRVRITSLRAGDPVDLEIHAVTAAGPVGPDGALWLRAAGDPPATVRLLDLRLHHGRQQIPATYLPVLVIGFPPGAAPLRLEETVPLGQTGLRIVGRPSGARLERIEPTPTAARVDLLAGGADPTCGLTRTARDAHLEGATAPPVPAPDGGTWLATATRLVRVAPDGTLQVAADPLPGPVTALHVTPAGDVDVLVAGPAAGLWRLPAAAATLLDPPPTPTCVPHPPRAGPPVAFVPVGTTGAERHGTPLSVTGAWVSRARSEVALVSGGTRVVLGRRDDPEPGPIVPDGSGGVWWLERDAAGQGALVHARPGSPPERFPPVPVGEDALLVPDLGGRAPLLASASGLAGAVPDAVAPALTGPVTAGVVRADGRGWFLADGRLVTTDGTTGTTVVDAGDRRADPTPAAVQLARGVPPSELALPGAHLVLDGAGRPVVVCADGVVLRADPATGAVVVIAHDELLVAPTTVEGGVVQNTDGTLQRVDLPG
;
A
#
# COMPACT_ATOMS: atom_id res chain seq x y z
N MET A 1 44.14 61.91 -22.76
CA MET A 1 43.19 61.57 -21.67
C MET A 1 42.24 60.38 -21.95
N PRO A 2 41.71 60.12 -23.16
CA PRO A 2 40.71 59.05 -23.35
C PRO A 2 41.24 57.62 -23.15
N ALA A 3 42.53 57.36 -23.42
CA ALA A 3 43.13 56.03 -23.23
C ALA A 3 43.24 55.59 -21.75
N ARG A 4 43.41 56.52 -20.80
CA ARG A 4 43.47 56.22 -19.35
C ARG A 4 42.09 55.92 -18.75
N LEU A 5 41.04 56.53 -19.31
CA LEU A 5 39.65 56.24 -18.94
C LEU A 5 39.23 54.85 -19.42
N ASP A 6 39.58 54.47 -20.65
CA ASP A 6 39.26 53.14 -21.22
C ASP A 6 40.05 52.01 -20.52
N SER A 7 41.27 52.26 -20.05
CA SER A 7 42.01 51.30 -19.21
C SER A 7 41.40 51.14 -17.82
N ALA A 8 40.98 52.23 -17.18
CA ALA A 8 40.35 52.19 -15.86
C ALA A 8 39.00 51.45 -15.90
N VAL A 9 38.15 51.71 -16.90
CA VAL A 9 36.87 51.03 -17.10
C VAL A 9 37.05 49.53 -17.29
N ARG A 10 38.06 49.09 -18.06
CA ARG A 10 38.36 47.65 -18.23
C ARG A 10 38.89 46.99 -16.96
N ALA A 11 39.75 47.67 -16.19
CA ALA A 11 40.22 47.17 -14.91
C ALA A 11 39.07 47.04 -13.90
N THR A 12 38.16 48.01 -13.83
CA THR A 12 36.95 47.92 -13.00
C THR A 12 36.04 46.77 -13.44
N ALA A 13 35.84 46.59 -14.75
CA ALA A 13 35.06 45.47 -15.28
C ALA A 13 35.69 44.11 -14.96
N ALA A 14 37.02 43.96 -15.11
CA ALA A 14 37.72 42.73 -14.71
C ALA A 14 37.59 42.46 -13.20
N GLY A 15 37.72 43.50 -12.38
CA GLY A 15 37.49 43.41 -10.93
C GLY A 15 36.08 42.95 -10.58
N LEU A 16 35.06 43.52 -11.22
CA LEU A 16 33.66 43.09 -11.08
C LEU A 16 33.43 41.65 -11.55
N GLY A 17 34.11 41.22 -12.61
CA GLY A 17 34.08 39.84 -13.09
C GLY A 17 34.63 38.85 -12.05
N LEU A 18 35.77 39.19 -11.43
CA LEU A 18 36.34 38.41 -10.34
C LEU A 18 35.45 38.42 -9.09
N CYS A 19 34.85 39.56 -8.74
CA CYS A 19 33.88 39.64 -7.64
C CYS A 19 32.63 38.79 -7.91
N GLY A 20 32.10 38.81 -9.15
CA GLY A 20 30.97 37.97 -9.56
C GLY A 20 31.29 36.48 -9.49
N ALA A 21 32.50 36.08 -9.87
CA ALA A 21 32.98 34.70 -9.74
C ALA A 21 33.23 34.31 -8.27
N ALA A 22 33.79 35.21 -7.46
CA ALA A 22 33.97 34.99 -6.01
C ALA A 22 32.63 34.88 -5.28
N ALA A 23 31.59 35.59 -5.75
CA ALA A 23 30.24 35.49 -5.21
C ALA A 23 29.65 34.08 -5.37
N LEU A 24 30.16 33.23 -6.27
CA LEU A 24 29.77 31.81 -6.34
C LEU A 24 30.12 31.03 -5.05
N ALA A 25 31.12 31.48 -4.28
CA ALA A 25 31.50 30.86 -3.01
C ALA A 25 30.61 31.31 -1.84
N LEU A 26 29.80 32.35 -2.01
CA LEU A 26 28.91 32.88 -0.98
C LEU A 26 27.61 32.05 -0.89
N PRO A 27 26.93 32.07 0.27
CA PRO A 27 25.57 31.56 0.41
C PRO A 27 24.64 32.29 -0.56
N TRP A 28 24.05 31.56 -1.50
CA TRP A 28 23.02 32.08 -2.40
C TRP A 28 21.63 31.87 -1.84
N TRP A 29 21.45 30.80 -1.06
CA TRP A 29 20.23 30.50 -0.34
C TRP A 29 20.53 29.79 0.99
N THR A 30 19.66 30.02 1.95
CA THR A 30 19.68 29.41 3.29
C THR A 30 18.27 28.95 3.63
N ALA A 31 18.12 27.70 4.03
CA ALA A 31 16.85 27.18 4.53
C ALA A 31 16.51 27.75 5.92
N GLU A 32 15.32 27.47 6.43
CA GLU A 32 15.09 27.54 7.87
C GLU A 32 15.71 26.30 8.54
N ALA A 33 16.08 26.43 9.82
CA ALA A 33 16.63 25.31 10.57
C ALA A 33 15.55 24.23 10.78
N PRO A 34 15.80 22.96 10.41
CA PRO A 34 14.86 21.89 10.69
C PRO A 34 14.76 21.63 12.19
N VAL A 35 13.58 21.18 12.63
CA VAL A 35 13.39 20.65 13.99
C VAL A 35 13.88 19.20 14.02
N LEU A 36 14.49 18.78 15.13
CA LEU A 36 14.77 17.38 15.37
C LEU A 36 13.61 16.76 16.16
N LEU A 37 13.02 15.69 15.64
CA LEU A 37 11.90 14.97 16.28
C LEU A 37 12.41 14.05 17.42
N ALA A 38 13.07 14.65 18.41
CA ALA A 38 13.61 13.95 19.57
C ALA A 38 13.27 14.69 20.87
N PRO A 39 13.24 13.99 22.03
CA PRO A 39 12.99 14.64 23.31
C PRO A 39 14.03 15.73 23.60
N GLY A 40 13.59 16.97 23.83
CA GLY A 40 14.45 18.08 24.26
C GLY A 40 15.48 18.54 23.21
N ALA A 41 15.19 18.36 21.93
CA ALA A 41 16.18 18.53 20.88
C ALA A 41 16.66 19.98 20.64
N PRO A 42 17.95 20.17 20.30
CA PRO A 42 18.51 21.47 19.92
C PRO A 42 18.07 21.92 18.51
N VAL A 43 18.25 23.20 18.22
CA VAL A 43 18.12 23.75 16.87
C VAL A 43 19.23 23.16 15.99
N LEU A 44 18.86 22.55 14.86
CA LEU A 44 19.81 21.96 13.91
C LEU A 44 20.48 23.03 13.03
N ALA A 45 21.63 22.67 12.45
CA ALA A 45 22.30 23.52 11.48
C ALA A 45 21.41 23.72 10.23
N VAL A 46 21.42 24.95 9.70
CA VAL A 46 20.69 25.34 8.50
C VAL A 46 21.34 24.76 7.24
N ASP A 47 20.52 24.28 6.31
CA ASP A 47 21.00 23.92 4.97
C ASP A 47 21.37 25.19 4.19
N VAL A 48 22.63 25.29 3.77
CA VAL A 48 23.14 26.43 2.99
C VAL A 48 23.57 25.98 1.60
N TRP A 49 23.09 26.67 0.57
CA TRP A 49 23.52 26.46 -0.81
C TRP A 49 24.39 27.62 -1.27
N ARG A 50 25.65 27.29 -1.59
CA ARG A 50 26.58 28.23 -2.23
C ARG A 50 26.35 28.22 -3.73
N GLY A 51 26.60 29.33 -4.41
CA GLY A 51 26.44 29.42 -5.88
C GLY A 51 27.15 28.31 -6.65
N ALA A 52 28.35 27.93 -6.20
CA ALA A 52 29.12 26.84 -6.78
C ALA A 52 28.44 25.46 -6.67
N ALA A 53 27.71 25.23 -5.58
CA ALA A 53 26.95 23.99 -5.37
C ALA A 53 25.69 23.94 -6.23
N VAL A 54 25.05 25.09 -6.47
CA VAL A 54 23.84 25.19 -7.30
C VAL A 54 24.18 25.06 -8.80
N LEU A 55 25.27 25.69 -9.24
CA LEU A 55 25.72 25.65 -10.64
C LEU A 55 26.41 24.34 -11.02
N GLY A 56 26.95 23.62 -10.03
CA GLY A 56 27.78 22.45 -10.25
C GLY A 56 29.24 22.78 -10.57
N LEU A 57 30.12 21.80 -10.36
CA LEU A 57 31.58 21.98 -10.43
C LEU A 57 32.04 22.48 -11.81
N ALA A 58 31.56 21.86 -12.89
CA ALA A 58 31.99 22.19 -14.25
C ALA A 58 31.66 23.64 -14.65
N ALA A 59 30.43 24.10 -14.37
CA ALA A 59 30.01 25.46 -14.66
C ALA A 59 30.76 26.48 -13.78
N THR A 60 30.97 26.15 -12.50
CA THR A 60 31.73 27.00 -11.57
C THR A 60 33.17 27.20 -12.04
N VAL A 61 33.85 26.12 -12.41
CA VAL A 61 35.23 26.16 -12.92
C VAL A 61 35.29 26.96 -14.21
N LEU A 62 34.33 26.79 -15.12
CA LEU A 62 34.26 27.54 -16.36
C LEU A 62 34.09 29.05 -16.12
N VAL A 63 33.15 29.46 -15.28
CA VAL A 63 32.90 30.88 -14.95
C VAL A 63 34.13 31.50 -14.27
N ALA A 64 34.76 30.78 -13.33
CA ALA A 64 35.99 31.23 -12.68
C ALA A 64 37.14 31.37 -13.70
N ALA A 65 37.33 30.40 -14.59
CA ALA A 65 38.35 30.44 -15.62
C ALA A 65 38.14 31.60 -16.61
N LEU A 66 36.90 31.89 -16.99
CA LEU A 66 36.56 33.03 -17.85
C LEU A 66 36.86 34.37 -17.15
N ALA A 67 36.52 34.51 -15.86
CA ALA A 67 36.81 35.71 -15.09
C ALA A 67 38.33 35.95 -14.92
N VAL A 68 39.08 34.91 -14.60
CA VAL A 68 40.55 34.97 -14.49
C VAL A 68 41.19 35.26 -15.85
N GLY A 69 40.73 34.58 -16.91
CA GLY A 69 41.19 34.82 -18.28
C GLY A 69 40.94 36.25 -18.75
N ALA A 70 39.79 36.83 -18.40
CA ALA A 70 39.48 38.23 -18.68
C ALA A 70 40.40 39.19 -17.92
N ALA A 71 40.67 38.94 -16.63
CA ALA A 71 41.61 39.74 -15.85
C ALA A 71 43.03 39.71 -16.42
N LEU A 72 43.52 38.52 -16.80
CA LEU A 72 44.82 38.37 -17.47
C LEU A 72 44.85 39.06 -18.83
N ALA A 73 43.79 38.95 -19.63
CA ALA A 73 43.71 39.62 -20.92
C ALA A 73 43.73 41.14 -20.79
N VAL A 74 43.10 41.71 -19.75
CA VAL A 74 43.16 43.17 -19.48
C VAL A 74 44.57 43.63 -19.11
N LEU A 75 45.37 42.78 -18.46
CA LEU A 75 46.74 43.08 -18.05
C LEU A 75 47.77 42.92 -19.18
N PHE A 76 47.61 41.91 -20.03
CA PHE A 76 48.66 41.46 -20.94
C PHE A 76 48.29 41.46 -22.43
N ALA A 77 47.00 41.54 -22.77
CA ALA A 77 46.55 41.44 -24.15
C ALA A 77 46.21 42.81 -24.76
N PRO A 78 46.27 42.94 -26.10
CA PRO A 78 45.76 44.13 -26.78
C PRO A 78 44.25 44.32 -26.57
N VAL A 79 43.77 45.53 -26.88
CA VAL A 79 42.42 46.00 -26.50
C VAL A 79 41.29 45.09 -26.99
N LEU A 80 41.37 44.58 -28.21
CA LEU A 80 40.31 43.76 -28.82
C LEU A 80 40.13 42.40 -28.10
N PRO A 81 41.17 41.57 -27.91
CA PRO A 81 41.02 40.32 -27.16
C PRO A 81 40.65 40.54 -25.69
N ALA A 82 41.09 41.63 -25.05
CA ALA A 82 40.66 41.98 -23.69
C ALA A 82 39.14 42.25 -23.61
N ARG A 83 38.56 42.95 -24.60
CA ARG A 83 37.11 43.18 -24.68
C ARG A 83 36.32 41.90 -24.95
N LEU A 84 36.83 41.01 -25.81
CA LEU A 84 36.18 39.72 -26.07
C LEU A 84 36.19 38.81 -24.83
N ALA A 85 37.30 38.76 -24.10
CA ALA A 85 37.41 38.00 -22.86
C ALA A 85 36.47 38.54 -21.77
N LEU A 86 36.38 39.87 -21.61
CA LEU A 86 35.40 40.51 -20.72
C LEU A 86 33.96 40.20 -21.16
N GLY A 87 33.67 40.24 -22.45
CA GLY A 87 32.35 39.88 -22.98
C GLY A 87 31.97 38.44 -22.65
N ALA A 88 32.89 37.49 -22.81
CA ALA A 88 32.67 36.09 -22.46
C ALA A 88 32.47 35.88 -20.95
N ALA A 89 33.28 36.53 -20.11
CA ALA A 89 33.13 36.47 -18.66
C ALA A 89 31.79 37.08 -18.18
N GLY A 90 31.42 38.25 -18.73
CA GLY A 90 30.15 38.89 -18.41
C GLY A 90 28.94 38.06 -18.84
N ALA A 91 28.97 37.48 -20.05
CA ALA A 91 27.93 36.57 -20.52
C ALA A 91 27.82 35.30 -19.65
N GLY A 92 28.96 34.71 -19.26
CA GLY A 92 28.99 33.55 -18.37
C GLY A 92 28.39 33.82 -16.99
N LEU A 93 28.65 35.01 -16.41
CA LEU A 93 28.07 35.43 -15.13
C LEU A 93 26.56 35.69 -15.22
N VAL A 94 26.10 36.36 -16.29
CA VAL A 94 24.66 36.55 -16.54
C VAL A 94 23.96 35.21 -16.70
N ALA A 95 24.53 34.30 -17.50
CA ALA A 95 23.97 32.96 -17.71
C ALA A 95 23.89 32.17 -16.40
N ALA A 96 24.96 32.19 -15.58
CA ALA A 96 24.98 31.54 -14.29
C ALA A 96 23.88 32.07 -13.34
N GLY A 97 23.72 33.39 -13.24
CA GLY A 97 22.66 33.99 -12.44
C GLY A 97 21.26 33.67 -12.97
N ALA A 98 21.05 33.77 -14.29
CA ALA A 98 19.75 33.56 -14.93
C ALA A 98 19.25 32.10 -14.81
N VAL A 99 20.13 31.11 -14.99
CA VAL A 99 19.79 29.69 -14.85
C VAL A 99 19.31 29.39 -13.43
N VAL A 100 19.98 29.94 -12.41
CA VAL A 100 19.56 29.73 -11.01
C VAL A 100 18.27 30.46 -10.68
N LEU A 101 18.10 31.71 -11.15
CA LEU A 101 16.86 32.46 -10.94
C LEU A 101 15.65 31.79 -11.63
N ALA A 102 15.86 31.13 -12.77
CA ALA A 102 14.82 30.36 -13.45
C ALA A 102 14.44 29.08 -12.69
N GLY A 103 15.40 28.40 -12.06
CA GLY A 103 15.15 27.15 -11.34
C GLY A 103 14.67 27.32 -9.90
N TRP A 104 15.16 28.33 -9.19
CA TRP A 104 14.86 28.54 -7.76
C TRP A 104 13.85 29.66 -7.54
N GLY A 105 13.68 30.56 -8.51
CA GLY A 105 12.84 31.75 -8.42
C GLY A 105 13.61 33.00 -8.00
N PRO A 106 13.04 34.20 -8.24
CA PRO A 106 13.74 35.47 -8.03
C PRO A 106 13.91 35.86 -6.57
N THR A 107 13.13 35.29 -5.66
CA THR A 107 13.10 35.65 -4.22
C THR A 107 13.99 34.76 -3.37
N SER A 108 14.30 33.55 -3.83
CA SER A 108 15.03 32.52 -3.09
C SER A 108 16.53 32.50 -3.39
N ALA A 109 17.03 33.23 -4.39
CA ALA A 109 18.44 33.23 -4.76
C ALA A 109 19.03 34.65 -4.87
N PRO A 110 19.10 35.46 -3.78
CA PRO A 110 19.67 36.80 -3.80
C PRO A 110 21.12 36.84 -4.32
N GLY A 111 21.91 35.79 -4.07
CA GLY A 111 23.27 35.66 -4.61
C GLY A 111 23.31 35.59 -6.14
N ALA A 112 22.29 34.98 -6.77
CA ALA A 112 22.20 34.88 -8.23
C ALA A 112 21.94 36.26 -8.87
N TRP A 113 21.20 37.14 -8.20
CA TRP A 113 21.02 38.53 -8.65
C TRP A 113 22.32 39.33 -8.63
N LEU A 114 23.14 39.16 -7.57
CA LEU A 114 24.45 39.82 -7.48
C LEU A 114 25.38 39.37 -8.62
N THR A 115 25.40 38.07 -8.93
CA THR A 115 26.18 37.51 -10.03
C THR A 115 25.69 37.97 -11.40
N ALA A 116 24.37 38.00 -11.62
CA ALA A 116 23.77 38.53 -12.85
C ALA A 116 24.07 40.02 -13.05
N ALA A 117 23.91 40.84 -11.99
CA ALA A 117 24.19 42.26 -12.02
C ALA A 117 25.67 42.55 -12.31
N ALA A 118 26.58 41.80 -11.69
CA ALA A 118 28.02 41.88 -11.99
C ALA A 118 28.28 41.55 -13.47
N GLY A 119 27.66 40.49 -14.01
CA GLY A 119 27.79 40.12 -15.42
C GLY A 119 27.32 41.21 -16.40
N VAL A 120 26.19 41.87 -16.12
CA VAL A 120 25.68 42.99 -16.94
C VAL A 120 26.66 44.18 -16.92
N LEU A 121 27.22 44.51 -15.75
CA LEU A 121 28.20 45.59 -15.63
C LEU A 121 29.51 45.27 -16.36
N VAL A 122 29.95 44.00 -16.34
CA VAL A 122 31.11 43.52 -17.11
C VAL A 122 30.85 43.65 -18.62
N LEU A 123 29.67 43.27 -19.11
CA LEU A 123 29.27 43.43 -20.52
C LEU A 123 29.23 44.90 -20.94
N ALA A 124 28.79 45.80 -20.05
CA ALA A 124 28.80 47.24 -20.31
C ALA A 124 30.23 47.79 -20.43
N GLY A 125 31.14 47.35 -19.56
CA GLY A 125 32.56 47.70 -19.63
C GLY A 125 33.27 47.16 -20.88
N ALA A 126 32.84 46.02 -21.41
CA ALA A 126 33.39 45.42 -22.64
C ALA A 126 32.97 46.16 -23.91
N SER A 127 31.72 46.63 -23.98
CA SER A 127 31.11 47.22 -25.18
C SER A 127 31.27 48.73 -25.29
N GLY A 128 31.52 49.44 -24.18
CA GLY A 128 31.64 50.90 -24.14
C GLY A 128 30.34 51.63 -24.50
N ARG A 129 29.21 50.92 -24.57
CA ARG A 129 27.88 51.46 -24.89
C ARG A 129 26.88 50.97 -23.83
N PRO A 130 26.08 51.85 -23.21
CA PRO A 130 25.27 51.50 -22.04
C PRO A 130 24.04 50.63 -22.33
N LEU A 131 23.50 50.62 -23.57
CA LEU A 131 22.22 49.96 -23.90
C LEU A 131 22.36 48.58 -24.58
N LEU A 132 23.43 48.37 -25.36
CA LEU A 132 23.75 47.08 -25.99
C LEU A 132 23.88 45.90 -24.99
N PRO A 133 24.54 46.05 -23.81
CA PRO A 133 24.76 44.93 -22.88
C PRO A 133 23.47 44.39 -22.26
N VAL A 134 22.42 45.22 -22.10
CA VAL A 134 21.13 44.78 -21.56
C VAL A 134 20.38 43.90 -22.57
N LEU A 135 20.39 44.27 -23.85
CA LEU A 135 19.79 43.48 -24.93
C LEU A 135 20.54 42.17 -25.16
N LEU A 136 21.86 42.18 -25.07
CA LEU A 136 22.70 40.98 -25.20
C LEU A 136 22.54 40.05 -23.98
N ALA A 137 22.48 40.59 -22.77
CA ALA A 137 22.18 39.82 -21.56
C ALA A 137 20.80 39.16 -21.63
N ALA A 138 19.77 39.89 -22.11
CA ALA A 138 18.43 39.34 -22.30
C ALA A 138 18.40 38.23 -23.37
N ALA A 139 19.09 38.40 -24.50
CA ALA A 139 19.16 37.40 -25.56
C ALA A 139 19.93 36.13 -25.14
N VAL A 140 21.05 36.28 -24.41
CA VAL A 140 21.84 35.16 -23.89
C VAL A 140 21.07 34.41 -22.80
N ALA A 141 20.41 35.13 -21.88
CA ALA A 141 19.55 34.52 -20.87
C ALA A 141 18.39 33.74 -21.52
N ALA A 142 17.71 34.32 -22.51
CA ALA A 142 16.61 33.66 -23.22
C ALA A 142 17.06 32.40 -23.99
N ALA A 143 18.23 32.42 -24.62
CA ALA A 143 18.75 31.28 -25.40
C ALA A 143 19.26 30.12 -24.52
N LEU A 144 19.83 30.40 -23.33
CA LEU A 144 20.45 29.39 -22.47
C LEU A 144 19.51 28.78 -21.42
N VAL A 145 18.44 29.46 -21.03
CA VAL A 145 17.36 28.86 -20.21
C VAL A 145 16.78 27.61 -20.89
N VAL A 146 16.90 27.50 -22.21
CA VAL A 146 16.43 26.35 -23.00
C VAL A 146 17.49 25.23 -23.13
N ALA A 147 18.78 25.51 -22.87
CA ALA A 147 19.89 24.66 -23.33
C ALA A 147 20.82 24.09 -22.26
N VAL A 148 20.77 24.55 -20.99
CA VAL A 148 21.63 24.01 -19.93
C VAL A 148 20.85 23.01 -19.08
N PRO A 149 21.15 21.69 -19.18
CA PRO A 149 20.65 20.73 -18.21
C PRO A 149 21.45 20.98 -16.92
N GLY A 150 20.85 21.70 -15.97
CA GLY A 150 21.35 21.68 -14.61
C GLY A 150 21.25 20.26 -14.04
N PRO A 151 21.91 19.97 -12.90
CA PRO A 151 21.68 18.73 -12.14
C PRO A 151 20.24 18.59 -11.60
N LEU A 152 19.38 19.56 -11.91
CA LEU A 152 17.96 19.60 -11.63
C LEU A 152 17.24 19.05 -12.85
N ALA A 153 16.83 17.78 -12.79
CA ALA A 153 15.98 17.21 -13.83
C ALA A 153 14.84 18.17 -14.14
N ALA A 154 14.69 18.57 -15.40
CA ALA A 154 13.56 19.39 -15.82
C ALA A 154 12.25 18.75 -15.31
N PRO A 155 11.26 19.54 -14.85
CA PRO A 155 10.02 19.00 -14.33
C PRO A 155 9.41 18.05 -15.36
N GLY A 156 9.39 16.76 -15.03
CA GLY A 156 8.81 15.73 -15.88
C GLY A 156 7.32 15.99 -16.02
N ARG A 157 6.77 15.86 -17.23
CA ARG A 157 5.33 15.92 -17.47
C ARG A 157 4.84 14.60 -18.03
N SER A 158 3.63 14.20 -17.62
CA SER A 158 2.92 13.05 -18.14
C SER A 158 1.44 13.43 -18.27
N GLY A 159 1.01 13.85 -19.46
CA GLY A 159 -0.30 14.51 -19.62
C GLY A 159 -0.37 15.79 -18.78
N ALA A 160 -1.47 15.98 -18.05
CA ALA A 160 -1.64 17.07 -17.08
C ALA A 160 -0.83 16.91 -15.78
N TRP A 161 -0.21 15.76 -15.55
CA TRP A 161 0.60 15.53 -14.35
C TRP A 161 1.96 16.24 -14.46
N THR A 162 2.31 16.98 -13.42
CA THR A 162 3.61 17.62 -13.27
C THR A 162 4.37 16.97 -12.13
N ARG A 163 5.61 16.52 -12.39
CA ARG A 163 6.50 15.98 -11.37
C ARG A 163 7.08 17.14 -10.56
N LEU A 164 6.72 17.21 -9.27
CA LEU A 164 7.24 18.20 -8.34
C LEU A 164 8.59 17.78 -7.76
N ALA A 165 8.79 16.48 -7.55
CA ALA A 165 10.01 15.95 -6.94
C ALA A 165 10.37 14.58 -7.51
N ALA A 166 11.66 14.34 -7.71
CA ALA A 166 12.20 13.03 -8.07
C ALA A 166 12.71 12.27 -6.85
N VAL A 167 12.62 10.95 -6.85
CA VAL A 167 13.33 10.13 -5.85
C VAL A 167 14.83 10.21 -6.11
N SER A 168 15.60 10.34 -5.05
CA SER A 168 17.05 10.43 -5.02
C SER A 168 17.62 9.52 -3.93
N PRO A 169 18.77 8.87 -4.16
CA PRO A 169 19.48 8.11 -3.14
C PRO A 169 20.22 9.02 -2.13
N GLU A 170 20.31 10.33 -2.41
CA GLU A 170 20.99 11.27 -1.52
C GLU A 170 20.18 11.54 -0.24
N PRO A 171 20.84 11.85 0.89
CA PRO A 171 20.14 12.20 2.12
C PRO A 171 19.25 13.44 1.92
N PRO A 172 18.09 13.51 2.59
CA PRO A 172 17.15 14.60 2.41
C PRO A 172 17.78 15.93 2.82
N ARG A 173 17.68 16.91 1.91
CA ARG A 173 18.24 18.25 2.05
C ARG A 173 17.27 19.27 1.47
N SER A 174 17.18 20.42 2.12
CA SER A 174 16.35 21.53 1.66
C SER A 174 16.98 22.15 0.40
N GLY A 175 16.17 22.61 -0.55
CA GLY A 175 16.60 23.13 -1.85
C GLY A 175 15.78 22.50 -2.98
N PRO A 176 16.40 22.11 -4.11
CA PRO A 176 15.68 21.48 -5.21
C PRO A 176 15.04 20.16 -4.76
N ALA A 177 13.79 19.89 -5.17
CA ALA A 177 13.06 18.76 -4.61
C ALA A 177 13.61 17.41 -5.08
N ALA A 178 14.32 16.78 -4.15
CA ALA A 178 14.70 15.39 -4.16
C ALA A 178 14.07 14.70 -2.95
N LEU A 179 13.37 13.61 -3.18
CA LEU A 179 12.79 12.78 -2.13
C LEU A 179 13.69 11.59 -1.86
N PRO A 180 13.91 11.19 -0.60
CA PRO A 180 14.64 9.97 -0.31
C PRO A 180 13.83 8.75 -0.80
N ASP A 181 14.52 7.69 -1.19
CA ASP A 181 13.88 6.43 -1.55
C ASP A 181 13.30 5.72 -0.31
N GLY A 182 12.22 4.96 -0.51
CA GLY A 182 11.55 4.19 0.53
C GLY A 182 10.10 4.63 0.84
N PRO A 183 9.47 4.00 1.85
CA PRO A 183 8.08 4.26 2.20
C PRO A 183 7.93 5.68 2.76
N ALA A 184 6.91 6.39 2.27
CA ALA A 184 6.59 7.73 2.74
C ALA A 184 5.08 7.92 2.88
N ARG A 185 4.70 8.83 3.77
CA ARG A 185 3.33 9.29 3.98
C ARG A 185 3.20 10.72 3.46
N LEU A 186 2.03 11.07 2.93
CA LEU A 186 1.72 12.43 2.51
C LEU A 186 0.81 13.12 3.53
N GLY A 187 0.94 14.43 3.65
CA GLY A 187 0.10 15.27 4.49
C GLY A 187 0.29 16.76 4.17
N THR A 188 -0.17 17.65 5.05
CA THR A 188 -0.04 19.10 4.87
C THR A 188 0.77 19.72 6.01
N VAL A 189 1.73 20.57 5.67
CA VAL A 189 2.49 21.41 6.63
C VAL A 189 2.55 22.83 6.12
N ALA A 190 2.10 23.78 6.95
CA ALA A 190 2.12 25.22 6.64
C ALA A 190 1.60 25.56 5.22
N GLY A 191 0.50 24.90 4.82
CA GLY A 191 -0.18 25.10 3.53
C GLY A 191 0.43 24.35 2.34
N GLY A 192 1.63 23.78 2.47
CA GLY A 192 2.28 22.99 1.42
C GLY A 192 2.16 21.48 1.65
N THR A 193 2.49 20.70 0.61
CA THR A 193 2.47 19.24 0.67
C THR A 193 3.69 18.74 1.44
N ALA A 194 3.45 17.93 2.46
CA ALA A 194 4.49 17.34 3.27
C ALA A 194 4.67 15.86 2.91
N VAL A 195 5.92 15.46 2.71
CA VAL A 195 6.34 14.08 2.53
C VAL A 195 7.09 13.65 3.78
N ALA A 196 6.48 12.75 4.55
CA ALA A 196 7.05 12.17 5.75
C ALA A 196 7.74 10.86 5.39
N THR A 197 9.05 10.79 5.59
CA THR A 197 9.84 9.58 5.37
C THR A 197 10.42 9.09 6.70
N GLY A 198 11.03 7.91 6.71
CA GLY A 198 11.69 7.40 7.91
C GLY A 198 12.88 8.24 8.41
N THR A 199 13.33 9.26 7.65
CA THR A 199 14.51 10.08 7.97
C THR A 199 14.22 11.57 8.09
N ALA A 200 13.16 12.07 7.45
CA ALA A 200 12.83 13.49 7.46
C ALA A 200 11.35 13.76 7.14
N ILE A 201 10.91 14.97 7.46
CA ILE A 201 9.67 15.54 6.95
C ILE A 201 10.04 16.69 6.02
N ILE A 202 9.60 16.57 4.77
CA ILE A 202 9.97 17.46 3.68
C ILE A 202 8.71 18.15 3.19
N ARG A 203 8.64 19.47 3.33
CA ARG A 203 7.60 20.30 2.70
C ARG A 203 8.02 20.60 1.27
N ILE A 204 7.15 20.34 0.31
CA ILE A 204 7.34 20.70 -1.10
C ILE A 204 6.31 21.78 -1.43
N ASP A 205 6.80 22.91 -1.94
CA ASP A 205 5.94 23.99 -2.42
C ASP A 205 5.50 23.80 -3.88
N ASP A 206 4.65 24.72 -4.36
CA ASP A 206 4.08 24.65 -5.70
C ASP A 206 5.13 24.82 -6.82
N SER A 207 6.31 25.35 -6.50
CA SER A 207 7.44 25.48 -7.43
C SER A 207 8.31 24.21 -7.49
N GLY A 208 8.05 23.23 -6.63
CA GLY A 208 8.90 22.03 -6.50
C GLY A 208 10.17 22.30 -5.70
N LEU A 209 10.17 23.30 -4.80
CA LEU A 209 11.24 23.50 -3.84
C LEU A 209 10.95 22.66 -2.59
N ALA A 210 11.90 21.84 -2.18
CA ALA A 210 11.83 21.06 -0.95
C ALA A 210 12.42 21.86 0.22
N GLN A 211 11.74 21.82 1.36
CA GLN A 211 12.26 22.28 2.64
C GLN A 211 12.16 21.17 3.65
N VAL A 212 13.30 20.74 4.18
CA VAL A 212 13.32 19.81 5.32
C VAL A 212 12.88 20.60 6.54
N VAL A 213 11.65 20.34 7.00
CA VAL A 213 11.08 21.00 8.19
C VAL A 213 11.43 20.24 9.46
N ALA A 214 11.65 18.93 9.35
CA ALA A 214 12.12 18.14 10.46
C ALA A 214 13.03 16.98 10.03
N ARG A 215 13.93 16.59 10.91
CA ARG A 215 14.74 15.35 10.82
C ARG A 215 14.33 14.41 11.94
N THR A 216 14.35 13.11 11.67
CA THR A 216 14.12 12.08 12.70
C THR A 216 15.43 11.34 12.96
N ASP A 217 15.83 11.28 14.23
CA ASP A 217 16.92 10.44 14.75
C ASP A 217 16.39 9.13 15.35
N VAL A 218 15.06 9.01 15.52
CA VAL A 218 14.40 7.87 16.13
C VAL A 218 14.11 6.82 15.06
N THR A 219 14.47 5.56 15.36
CA THR A 219 14.01 4.38 14.63
C THR A 219 12.52 4.14 14.93
N GLY A 220 11.64 4.88 14.29
CA GLY A 220 10.19 4.81 14.52
C GLY A 220 9.39 5.13 13.26
N GLU A 221 8.23 4.49 13.11
CA GLU A 221 7.35 4.69 11.97
C GLU A 221 6.57 6.01 12.12
N ILE A 222 6.57 6.85 11.07
CA ILE A 222 5.69 8.01 11.02
C ILE A 222 4.27 7.55 10.63
N LEU A 223 3.32 7.74 11.53
CA LEU A 223 1.91 7.39 11.31
C LEU A 223 1.19 8.45 10.46
N GLY A 224 1.62 9.71 10.55
CA GLY A 224 1.14 10.79 9.70
C GLY A 224 1.34 12.18 10.29
N ILE A 225 0.88 13.18 9.57
CA ILE A 225 1.07 14.60 9.88
C ILE A 225 -0.28 15.31 9.82
N ALA A 226 -0.59 16.10 10.85
CA ALA A 226 -1.77 16.94 10.91
C ALA A 226 -1.38 18.38 11.27
N GLY A 227 -1.25 19.23 10.26
CA GLY A 227 -0.83 20.62 10.45
C GLY A 227 0.63 20.72 10.92
N ASP A 228 0.84 21.08 12.18
CA ASP A 228 2.16 21.16 12.81
C ASP A 228 2.43 19.99 13.78
N ARG A 229 1.55 19.00 13.84
CA ARG A 229 1.69 17.82 14.70
C ARG A 229 2.06 16.59 13.89
N VAL A 230 3.00 15.82 14.42
CA VAL A 230 3.46 14.55 13.82
C VAL A 230 3.21 13.44 14.82
N ALA A 231 2.52 12.38 14.40
CA ALA A 231 2.43 11.16 15.19
C ALA A 231 3.49 10.15 14.70
N GLN A 232 4.28 9.65 15.64
CA GLN A 232 5.31 8.65 15.40
C GLN A 232 5.16 7.48 16.37
N ARG A 233 5.21 6.26 15.84
CA ARG A 233 5.34 5.06 16.66
C ARG A 233 6.81 4.84 17.00
N VAL A 234 7.18 5.24 18.21
CA VAL A 234 8.58 5.24 18.70
C VAL A 234 8.97 3.91 19.38
N ALA A 235 7.99 3.10 19.77
CA ALA A 235 8.20 1.73 20.25
C ALA A 235 6.96 0.87 19.95
N ALA A 236 7.07 -0.44 20.13
CA ALA A 236 5.95 -1.37 19.93
C ALA A 236 4.71 -0.97 20.75
N ASP A 237 4.91 -0.39 21.95
CA ASP A 237 3.85 -0.02 22.88
C ASP A 237 3.59 1.49 23.00
N ARG A 238 4.27 2.33 22.20
CA ARG A 238 4.27 3.79 22.38
C ARG A 238 4.12 4.57 21.09
N VAL A 239 3.25 5.57 21.15
CA VAL A 239 3.05 6.58 20.11
C VAL A 239 3.38 7.94 20.71
N ARG A 240 4.27 8.69 20.05
CA ARG A 240 4.65 10.04 20.41
C ARG A 240 4.06 11.02 19.41
N ILE A 241 3.52 12.13 19.93
CA ILE A 241 3.07 13.26 19.13
C ILE A 241 4.01 14.43 19.42
N THR A 242 4.68 14.91 18.38
CA THR A 242 5.65 15.99 18.44
C THR A 242 5.19 17.21 17.63
N SER A 243 5.73 18.38 17.97
CA SER A 243 5.51 19.62 17.23
C SER A 243 6.59 19.83 16.15
N LEU A 244 6.19 20.36 15.01
CA LEU A 244 7.09 20.90 13.99
C LEU A 244 7.56 22.33 14.29
N ARG A 245 7.05 22.97 15.36
CA ARG A 245 7.48 24.32 15.75
C ARG A 245 8.71 24.26 16.65
N ALA A 246 9.76 24.99 16.26
CA ALA A 246 10.96 25.11 17.06
C ALA A 246 10.66 25.65 18.47
N GLY A 247 11.18 24.99 19.51
CA GLY A 247 11.02 25.40 20.91
C GLY A 247 9.66 25.08 21.53
N ASP A 248 8.73 24.46 20.79
CA ASP A 248 7.47 23.97 21.36
C ASP A 248 7.75 22.74 22.24
N PRO A 249 7.54 22.79 23.57
CA PRO A 249 7.89 21.70 24.46
C PRO A 249 6.97 20.47 24.32
N VAL A 250 5.97 20.52 23.45
CA VAL A 250 4.91 19.51 23.34
C VAL A 250 5.44 18.20 22.76
N ASP A 251 5.70 17.28 23.69
CA ASP A 251 5.78 15.84 23.48
C ASP A 251 4.60 15.23 24.24
N LEU A 252 3.56 14.78 23.53
CA LEU A 252 2.53 13.91 24.08
C LEU A 252 2.97 12.46 23.82
N GLU A 253 3.10 11.66 24.87
CA GLU A 253 3.42 10.24 24.74
C GLU A 253 2.23 9.39 25.20
N ILE A 254 1.69 8.61 24.26
CA ILE A 254 0.68 7.59 24.52
C ILE A 254 1.38 6.25 24.70
N HIS A 255 1.14 5.59 25.83
CA HIS A 255 1.71 4.28 26.14
C HIS A 255 0.64 3.19 26.26
N ALA A 256 1.08 1.93 26.34
CA ALA A 256 0.22 0.74 26.30
C ALA A 256 -0.61 0.64 25.01
N VAL A 257 -0.04 1.08 23.88
CA VAL A 257 -0.62 0.94 22.54
C VAL A 257 -0.30 -0.45 21.99
N THR A 258 -1.25 -1.13 21.38
CA THR A 258 -1.02 -2.43 20.72
C THR A 258 -1.07 -2.33 19.20
N ALA A 259 -1.87 -1.41 18.68
CA ALA A 259 -1.97 -1.10 17.25
C ALA A 259 -2.27 0.40 17.05
N ALA A 260 -1.84 0.94 15.93
CA ALA A 260 -2.07 2.34 15.55
C ALA A 260 -2.27 2.45 14.04
N GLY A 261 -3.29 3.20 13.64
CA GLY A 261 -3.54 3.51 12.22
C GLY A 261 -2.76 4.72 11.72
N PRO A 262 -2.94 5.08 10.44
CA PRO A 262 -2.48 6.36 9.92
C PRO A 262 -3.25 7.53 10.55
N VAL A 263 -2.66 8.72 10.49
CA VAL A 263 -3.34 9.96 10.86
C VAL A 263 -4.27 10.41 9.72
N GLY A 264 -5.53 10.66 10.06
CA GLY A 264 -6.53 11.22 9.15
C GLY A 264 -6.23 12.68 8.80
N PRO A 265 -6.77 13.19 7.68
CA PRO A 265 -6.55 14.59 7.26
C PRO A 265 -7.17 15.61 8.22
N ASP A 266 -8.13 15.19 9.03
CA ASP A 266 -8.71 15.98 10.11
C ASP A 266 -7.89 15.90 11.42
N GLY A 267 -6.76 15.19 11.43
CA GLY A 267 -5.93 14.99 12.62
C GLY A 267 -6.45 13.92 13.57
N ALA A 268 -7.46 13.12 13.19
CA ALA A 268 -7.85 11.95 13.94
C ALA A 268 -6.80 10.84 13.82
N LEU A 269 -6.59 10.10 14.91
CA LEU A 269 -5.76 8.90 14.96
C LEU A 269 -6.52 7.82 15.71
N TRP A 270 -6.66 6.65 15.09
CA TRP A 270 -7.23 5.48 15.75
C TRP A 270 -6.12 4.59 16.32
N LEU A 271 -6.29 4.20 17.57
CA LEU A 271 -5.36 3.39 18.34
C LEU A 271 -6.08 2.19 18.97
N ARG A 272 -5.35 1.18 19.40
CA ARG A 272 -5.87 0.13 20.30
C ARG A 272 -5.01 0.07 21.55
N ALA A 273 -5.63 0.08 22.73
CA ALA A 273 -4.91 -0.08 24.00
C ALA A 273 -4.69 -1.56 24.34
N ALA A 274 -3.73 -1.84 25.21
CA ALA A 274 -3.57 -3.17 25.79
C ALA A 274 -4.81 -3.55 26.61
N GLY A 275 -5.39 -4.71 26.33
CA GLY A 275 -6.61 -5.19 26.99
C GLY A 275 -7.93 -4.66 26.40
N ASP A 276 -7.88 -3.80 25.39
CA ASP A 276 -9.08 -3.41 24.64
C ASP A 276 -9.72 -4.63 23.96
N PRO A 277 -11.05 -4.79 24.02
CA PRO A 277 -11.74 -5.80 23.23
C PRO A 277 -11.43 -5.64 21.72
N PRO A 278 -11.36 -6.72 20.92
CA PRO A 278 -11.01 -6.63 19.50
C PRO A 278 -11.94 -5.73 18.68
N ALA A 279 -13.18 -5.58 19.13
CA ALA A 279 -14.23 -4.74 18.55
C ALA A 279 -14.17 -3.28 19.01
N THR A 280 -13.05 -2.80 19.55
CA THR A 280 -12.92 -1.42 20.01
C THR A 280 -11.69 -0.74 19.44
N VAL A 281 -11.81 0.56 19.25
CA VAL A 281 -10.71 1.46 18.93
C VAL A 281 -10.77 2.68 19.83
N ARG A 282 -9.64 3.33 20.01
CA ARG A 282 -9.48 4.57 20.77
C ARG A 282 -9.27 5.72 19.80
N LEU A 283 -9.95 6.83 20.03
CA LEU A 283 -9.81 8.03 19.21
C LEU A 283 -8.89 9.04 19.89
N LEU A 284 -7.88 9.51 19.17
CA LEU A 284 -7.04 10.65 19.53
C LEU A 284 -7.20 11.73 18.45
N ASP A 285 -7.53 12.96 18.83
CA ASP A 285 -7.43 14.13 17.93
C ASP A 285 -6.13 14.87 18.25
N LEU A 286 -5.19 14.85 17.31
CA LEU A 286 -3.86 15.46 17.48
C LEU A 286 -3.93 16.97 17.76
N ARG A 287 -5.03 17.64 17.40
CA ARG A 287 -5.19 19.10 17.54
C ARG A 287 -5.62 19.53 18.94
N LEU A 288 -6.20 18.61 19.73
CA LEU A 288 -6.81 18.94 21.02
C LEU A 288 -5.82 18.86 22.21
N HIS A 289 -4.63 18.31 22.00
CA HIS A 289 -3.66 18.08 23.07
C HIS A 289 -2.49 19.05 23.03
N HIS A 290 -2.19 19.66 24.18
CA HIS A 290 -1.12 20.64 24.35
C HIS A 290 -0.34 20.40 25.65
N GLY A 291 0.91 20.86 25.69
CA GLY A 291 1.85 20.63 26.78
C GLY A 291 2.48 19.22 26.77
N ARG A 292 3.50 19.02 27.63
CA ARG A 292 4.09 17.69 27.86
C ARG A 292 3.13 16.85 28.67
N GLN A 293 2.73 15.71 28.12
CA GLN A 293 1.79 14.80 28.77
C GLN A 293 2.20 13.35 28.50
N GLN A 294 1.97 12.49 29.48
CA GLN A 294 2.04 11.04 29.31
C GLN A 294 0.68 10.46 29.64
N ILE A 295 0.02 9.87 28.65
CA ILE A 295 -1.36 9.39 28.77
C ILE A 295 -1.39 7.90 28.44
N PRO A 296 -1.87 7.02 29.33
CA PRO A 296 -2.13 5.64 28.98
C PRO A 296 -3.26 5.57 27.94
N ALA A 297 -3.12 4.75 26.90
CA ALA A 297 -4.12 4.65 25.82
C ALA A 297 -5.54 4.31 26.31
N THR A 298 -5.67 3.68 27.48
CA THR A 298 -6.96 3.34 28.13
C THR A 298 -7.78 4.55 28.57
N TYR A 299 -7.17 5.73 28.69
CA TYR A 299 -7.86 6.98 29.03
C TYR A 299 -8.41 7.72 27.81
N LEU A 300 -8.10 7.26 26.59
CA LEU A 300 -8.65 7.84 25.37
C LEU A 300 -10.11 7.40 25.15
N PRO A 301 -10.95 8.25 24.51
CA PRO A 301 -12.32 7.89 24.15
C PRO A 301 -12.40 6.56 23.38
N VAL A 302 -13.32 5.67 23.79
CA VAL A 302 -13.60 4.39 23.11
C VAL A 302 -14.64 4.59 22.01
N LEU A 303 -14.39 4.02 20.85
CA LEU A 303 -15.37 3.75 19.81
C LEU A 303 -15.57 2.24 19.70
N VAL A 304 -16.82 1.80 19.77
CA VAL A 304 -17.17 0.39 19.61
C VAL A 304 -17.42 0.11 18.14
N ILE A 305 -16.50 -0.65 17.54
CA ILE A 305 -16.59 -1.15 16.17
C ILE A 305 -17.02 -2.61 16.27
N GLY A 306 -18.30 -2.85 16.55
CA GLY A 306 -18.82 -4.20 16.68
C GLY A 306 -18.88 -4.92 15.33
N PHE A 307 -17.95 -5.83 15.10
CA PHE A 307 -18.06 -6.75 13.96
C PHE A 307 -19.06 -7.87 14.28
N PRO A 308 -19.64 -8.53 13.26
CA PRO A 308 -20.31 -9.80 13.46
C PRO A 308 -19.42 -10.74 14.28
N PRO A 309 -19.97 -11.57 15.17
CA PRO A 309 -19.18 -12.53 15.94
C PRO A 309 -18.27 -13.35 15.03
N GLY A 310 -16.94 -13.26 15.24
CA GLY A 310 -15.90 -13.95 14.48
C GLY A 310 -15.31 -13.21 13.28
N ALA A 311 -15.82 -12.05 12.89
CA ALA A 311 -15.10 -11.26 11.89
C ALA A 311 -13.74 -10.83 12.45
N ALA A 312 -12.71 -10.88 11.59
CA ALA A 312 -11.38 -10.46 11.97
C ALA A 312 -11.41 -9.01 12.51
N PRO A 313 -10.65 -8.71 13.57
CA PRO A 313 -10.58 -7.37 14.11
C PRO A 313 -10.15 -6.37 13.04
N LEU A 314 -10.69 -5.16 13.10
CA LEU A 314 -10.26 -4.08 12.19
C LEU A 314 -8.74 -3.91 12.25
N ARG A 315 -8.10 -3.96 11.08
CA ARG A 315 -6.71 -3.56 10.87
C ARG A 315 -6.65 -2.04 10.80
N LEU A 316 -6.05 -1.43 11.80
CA LEU A 316 -6.00 0.04 11.92
C LEU A 316 -5.05 0.63 10.89
N GLU A 317 -4.00 -0.11 10.52
CA GLU A 317 -2.96 0.30 9.59
C GLU A 317 -3.51 0.55 8.18
N GLU A 318 -4.61 -0.12 7.85
CA GLU A 318 -5.31 -0.08 6.55
C GLU A 318 -6.53 0.87 6.57
N THR A 319 -6.82 1.51 7.71
CA THR A 319 -8.02 2.34 7.89
C THR A 319 -7.65 3.80 8.15
N VAL A 320 -8.04 4.70 7.26
CA VAL A 320 -7.87 6.14 7.40
C VAL A 320 -9.01 6.71 8.26
N PRO A 321 -8.73 7.24 9.46
CA PRO A 321 -9.76 7.81 10.31
C PRO A 321 -10.25 9.16 9.80
N LEU A 322 -11.51 9.45 10.10
CA LEU A 322 -12.26 10.68 9.85
C LEU A 322 -13.13 10.93 11.08
N GLY A 323 -12.52 11.49 12.12
CA GLY A 323 -13.08 11.62 13.44
C GLY A 323 -13.50 10.26 13.99
N GLN A 324 -14.81 10.07 14.10
CA GLN A 324 -15.39 8.81 14.58
C GLN A 324 -15.65 7.79 13.47
N THR A 325 -15.51 8.17 12.19
CA THR A 325 -15.68 7.24 11.05
C THR A 325 -14.34 6.85 10.47
N GLY A 326 -14.29 5.77 9.70
CA GLY A 326 -13.07 5.31 9.03
C GLY A 326 -13.32 4.96 7.57
N LEU A 327 -12.33 5.17 6.71
CA LEU A 327 -12.33 4.74 5.32
C LEU A 327 -11.23 3.71 5.11
N ARG A 328 -11.52 2.65 4.37
CA ARG A 328 -10.51 1.66 3.99
C ARG A 328 -10.72 1.15 2.58
N ILE A 329 -9.64 0.65 1.99
CA ILE A 329 -9.71 -0.16 0.78
C ILE A 329 -9.44 -1.61 1.14
N VAL A 330 -10.37 -2.50 0.79
CA VAL A 330 -10.24 -3.94 1.00
C VAL A 330 -9.97 -4.61 -0.34
N GLY A 331 -8.81 -5.25 -0.47
CA GLY A 331 -8.51 -6.10 -1.63
C GLY A 331 -9.29 -7.40 -1.56
N ARG A 332 -9.99 -7.77 -2.65
CA ARG A 332 -10.65 -9.06 -2.82
C ARG A 332 -10.18 -9.73 -4.12
N PRO A 333 -10.34 -11.07 -4.24
CA PRO A 333 -10.13 -11.76 -5.52
C PRO A 333 -10.94 -11.14 -6.67
N SER A 334 -12.13 -10.60 -6.37
CA SER A 334 -13.02 -9.94 -7.33
C SER A 334 -12.73 -8.45 -7.58
N GLY A 335 -11.61 -7.90 -7.08
CA GLY A 335 -11.27 -6.47 -7.17
C GLY A 335 -11.30 -5.74 -5.82
N ALA A 336 -10.85 -4.48 -5.78
CA ALA A 336 -10.80 -3.69 -4.56
C ALA A 336 -12.15 -3.04 -4.22
N ARG A 337 -12.39 -2.78 -2.93
CA ARG A 337 -13.59 -2.11 -2.43
C ARG A 337 -13.26 -0.96 -1.51
N LEU A 338 -13.93 0.17 -1.72
CA LEU A 338 -13.92 1.29 -0.80
C LEU A 338 -15.07 1.13 0.20
N GLU A 339 -14.73 1.01 1.48
CA GLU A 339 -15.69 0.84 2.56
C GLU A 339 -15.61 2.00 3.55
N ARG A 340 -16.77 2.44 4.05
CA ARG A 340 -16.89 3.35 5.19
C ARG A 340 -17.31 2.59 6.43
N ILE A 341 -16.61 2.83 7.53
CA ILE A 341 -16.85 2.22 8.83
C ILE A 341 -17.43 3.30 9.75
N GLU A 342 -18.64 3.06 10.24
CA GLU A 342 -19.32 3.89 11.22
C GLU A 342 -19.52 3.08 12.51
N PRO A 343 -18.82 3.43 13.60
CA PRO A 343 -19.06 2.85 14.92
C PRO A 343 -20.48 3.17 15.38
N THR A 344 -21.22 2.17 15.87
CA THR A 344 -22.51 2.37 16.55
C THR A 344 -22.48 1.73 17.94
N PRO A 345 -23.41 2.05 18.85
CA PRO A 345 -23.40 1.54 20.22
C PRO A 345 -23.41 0.01 20.33
N THR A 346 -23.97 -0.69 19.33
CA THR A 346 -24.13 -2.15 19.35
C THR A 346 -23.30 -2.88 18.28
N ALA A 347 -22.98 -2.22 17.16
CA ALA A 347 -22.21 -2.81 16.05
C ALA A 347 -21.52 -1.73 15.20
N ALA A 348 -20.51 -2.08 14.42
CA ALA A 348 -20.02 -1.25 13.34
C ALA A 348 -20.95 -1.42 12.14
N ARG A 349 -21.35 -0.30 11.56
CA ARG A 349 -21.96 -0.30 10.23
C ARG A 349 -20.85 -0.15 9.20
N VAL A 350 -20.79 -1.07 8.24
CA VAL A 350 -19.86 -1.01 7.11
C VAL A 350 -20.68 -0.75 5.85
N ASP A 351 -20.50 0.43 5.25
CA ASP A 351 -21.16 0.82 4.00
C ASP A 351 -20.18 0.68 2.83
N LEU A 352 -20.58 -0.03 1.77
CA LEU A 352 -19.84 -0.06 0.50
C LEU A 352 -20.05 1.27 -0.24
N LEU A 353 -18.97 2.00 -0.50
CA LEU A 353 -18.99 3.24 -1.26
C LEU A 353 -18.65 3.00 -2.74
N ALA A 354 -17.69 2.12 -3.03
CA ALA A 354 -17.29 1.77 -4.39
C ALA A 354 -16.64 0.38 -4.47
N GLY A 355 -16.63 -0.23 -5.66
CA GLY A 355 -15.97 -1.54 -5.89
C GLY A 355 -16.96 -2.67 -6.20
N GLY A 356 -17.41 -2.70 -7.45
CA GLY A 356 -18.22 -3.77 -8.03
C GLY A 356 -17.44 -5.07 -8.22
N ALA A 357 -18.16 -6.19 -8.21
CA ALA A 357 -17.58 -7.52 -8.31
C ALA A 357 -17.33 -7.98 -9.75
N ASP A 358 -17.98 -7.37 -10.75
CA ASP A 358 -17.87 -7.78 -12.15
C ASP A 358 -16.67 -7.09 -12.83
N PRO A 359 -15.59 -7.82 -13.15
CA PRO A 359 -14.39 -7.24 -13.75
C PRO A 359 -14.62 -6.66 -15.15
N THR A 360 -15.69 -7.08 -15.85
CA THR A 360 -16.04 -6.53 -17.17
C THR A 360 -16.63 -5.13 -17.08
N CYS A 361 -17.03 -4.68 -15.89
CA CYS A 361 -17.63 -3.35 -15.73
C CYS A 361 -16.63 -2.21 -15.89
N GLY A 362 -15.33 -2.47 -15.69
CA GLY A 362 -14.31 -1.41 -15.62
C GLY A 362 -14.76 -0.29 -14.67
N LEU A 363 -14.40 0.95 -15.01
CA LEU A 363 -14.92 2.12 -14.30
C LEU A 363 -16.28 2.51 -14.88
N THR A 364 -17.28 2.68 -14.02
CA THR A 364 -18.65 3.08 -14.38
C THR A 364 -19.09 4.30 -13.59
N ARG A 365 -20.14 5.00 -14.02
CA ARG A 365 -20.64 6.21 -13.33
C ARG A 365 -21.19 5.89 -11.94
N THR A 366 -21.69 4.68 -11.73
CA THR A 366 -22.15 4.22 -10.42
C THR A 366 -20.99 3.59 -9.67
N ALA A 367 -20.48 4.23 -8.62
CA ALA A 367 -19.27 3.79 -7.93
C ALA A 367 -19.32 2.34 -7.41
N ARG A 368 -20.51 1.87 -7.01
CA ARG A 368 -20.74 0.50 -6.53
C ARG A 368 -20.70 -0.58 -7.61
N ASP A 369 -20.90 -0.19 -8.86
CA ASP A 369 -20.83 -1.10 -10.01
C ASP A 369 -19.43 -1.08 -10.64
N ALA A 370 -18.63 -0.05 -10.36
CA ALA A 370 -17.29 0.13 -10.91
C ALA A 370 -16.30 -0.87 -10.30
N HIS A 371 -15.62 -1.64 -11.15
CA HIS A 371 -14.54 -2.52 -10.75
C HIS A 371 -13.25 -1.72 -10.52
N LEU A 372 -12.76 -1.71 -9.28
CA LEU A 372 -11.57 -0.96 -8.87
C LEU A 372 -10.34 -1.86 -8.92
N GLU A 373 -9.75 -1.98 -10.10
CA GLU A 373 -8.54 -2.79 -10.31
C GLU A 373 -7.30 -2.14 -9.65
N GLY A 374 -6.55 -2.91 -8.89
CA GLY A 374 -5.23 -2.51 -8.36
C GLY A 374 -5.24 -1.30 -7.41
N ALA A 375 -6.39 -0.92 -6.86
CA ALA A 375 -6.46 0.14 -5.86
C ALA A 375 -5.89 -0.36 -4.53
N THR A 376 -4.70 0.14 -4.15
CA THR A 376 -3.98 -0.27 -2.94
C THR A 376 -3.54 0.90 -2.06
N ALA A 377 -3.41 2.10 -2.63
CA ALA A 377 -3.08 3.29 -1.88
C ALA A 377 -4.23 3.67 -0.92
N PRO A 378 -3.94 4.14 0.31
CA PRO A 378 -4.97 4.59 1.23
C PRO A 378 -5.89 5.65 0.60
N PRO A 379 -7.23 5.57 0.81
CA PRO A 379 -8.16 6.53 0.25
C PRO A 379 -8.01 7.89 0.93
N VAL A 380 -8.27 8.97 0.20
CA VAL A 380 -8.19 10.33 0.74
C VAL A 380 -9.54 11.02 0.64
N PRO A 381 -10.14 11.41 1.77
CA PRO A 381 -11.41 12.13 1.76
C PRO A 381 -11.22 13.53 1.18
N ALA A 382 -12.22 13.96 0.42
CA ALA A 382 -12.33 15.32 -0.09
C ALA A 382 -13.09 16.21 0.92
N PRO A 383 -12.81 17.52 0.96
CA PRO A 383 -13.49 18.44 1.87
C PRO A 383 -15.02 18.48 1.73
N ASP A 384 -15.54 18.11 0.57
CA ASP A 384 -16.98 18.08 0.27
C ASP A 384 -17.65 16.73 0.60
N GLY A 385 -16.94 15.83 1.29
CA GLY A 385 -17.44 14.51 1.68
C GLY A 385 -17.24 13.42 0.62
N GLY A 386 -16.67 13.76 -0.55
CA GLY A 386 -16.25 12.76 -1.54
C GLY A 386 -15.00 12.00 -1.10
N THR A 387 -14.55 11.05 -1.90
CA THR A 387 -13.32 10.27 -1.65
C THR A 387 -12.52 10.09 -2.92
N TRP A 388 -11.23 10.40 -2.85
CA TRP A 388 -10.26 10.15 -3.90
C TRP A 388 -9.55 8.82 -3.68
N LEU A 389 -9.30 8.11 -4.78
CA LEU A 389 -8.55 6.87 -4.79
C LEU A 389 -7.79 6.70 -6.11
N ALA A 390 -6.65 6.02 -6.03
CA ALA A 390 -5.86 5.65 -7.19
C ALA A 390 -6.11 4.16 -7.51
N THR A 391 -6.54 3.88 -8.74
CA THR A 391 -6.57 2.52 -9.29
C THR A 391 -5.22 2.20 -9.94
N ALA A 392 -5.11 1.04 -10.59
CA ALA A 392 -3.91 0.67 -11.34
C ALA A 392 -3.54 1.69 -12.43
N THR A 393 -4.53 2.36 -13.04
CA THR A 393 -4.32 3.19 -14.25
C THR A 393 -4.91 4.59 -14.19
N ARG A 394 -5.79 4.88 -13.23
CA ARG A 394 -6.53 6.15 -13.16
C ARG A 394 -6.65 6.66 -11.73
N LEU A 395 -6.62 7.98 -11.61
CA LEU A 395 -7.15 8.65 -10.42
C LEU A 395 -8.66 8.73 -10.56
N VAL A 396 -9.39 8.31 -9.53
CA VAL A 396 -10.86 8.36 -9.52
C VAL A 396 -11.36 9.04 -8.25
N ARG A 397 -12.56 9.60 -8.36
CA ARG A 397 -13.26 10.27 -7.28
C ARG A 397 -14.66 9.70 -7.14
N VAL A 398 -15.01 9.29 -5.93
CA VAL A 398 -16.36 8.92 -5.54
C VAL A 398 -17.00 10.11 -4.86
N ALA A 399 -18.01 10.69 -5.49
CA ALA A 399 -18.78 11.79 -4.93
C ALA A 399 -19.70 11.30 -3.79
N PRO A 400 -20.17 12.18 -2.90
CA PRO A 400 -21.03 11.81 -1.78
C PRO A 400 -22.34 11.12 -2.18
N ASP A 401 -22.82 11.37 -3.40
CA ASP A 401 -24.03 10.78 -3.98
C ASP A 401 -23.80 9.37 -4.57
N GLY A 402 -22.56 8.87 -4.55
CA GLY A 402 -22.18 7.58 -5.14
C GLY A 402 -21.80 7.64 -6.62
N THR A 403 -21.74 8.84 -7.21
CA THR A 403 -21.23 9.01 -8.58
C THR A 403 -19.71 8.85 -8.61
N LEU A 404 -19.19 8.04 -9.53
CA LEU A 404 -17.75 7.91 -9.78
C LEU A 404 -17.36 8.74 -11.00
N GLN A 405 -16.29 9.51 -10.83
CA GLN A 405 -15.68 10.33 -11.86
C GLN A 405 -14.20 9.98 -11.98
N VAL A 406 -13.63 10.15 -13.17
CA VAL A 406 -12.26 9.73 -13.48
C VAL A 406 -11.45 10.91 -14.00
N ALA A 407 -10.18 10.99 -13.59
CA ALA A 407 -9.25 11.92 -14.24
C ALA A 407 -9.03 11.51 -15.70
N ALA A 408 -9.01 12.49 -16.60
CA ALA A 408 -8.83 12.24 -18.03
C ALA A 408 -7.50 11.55 -18.34
N ASP A 409 -6.42 12.03 -17.72
CA ASP A 409 -5.08 11.52 -17.94
C ASP A 409 -4.77 10.29 -17.07
N PRO A 410 -4.03 9.30 -17.62
CA PRO A 410 -3.56 8.15 -16.86
C PRO A 410 -2.65 8.56 -15.71
N LEU A 411 -2.59 7.71 -14.67
CA LEU A 411 -1.60 7.87 -13.62
C LEU A 411 -0.17 7.74 -14.19
N PRO A 412 0.81 8.52 -13.72
CA PRO A 412 2.21 8.40 -14.16
C PRO A 412 2.87 7.05 -13.82
N GLY A 413 2.29 6.29 -12.90
CA GLY A 413 2.75 4.96 -12.47
C GLY A 413 1.99 4.47 -11.24
N PRO A 414 2.44 3.36 -10.62
CA PRO A 414 1.82 2.80 -9.41
C PRO A 414 1.88 3.78 -8.24
N VAL A 415 0.73 4.12 -7.66
CA VAL A 415 0.61 5.08 -6.56
C VAL A 415 0.74 4.36 -5.22
N THR A 416 1.59 4.88 -4.33
CA THR A 416 1.82 4.36 -2.98
C THR A 416 1.19 5.24 -1.89
N ALA A 417 1.01 6.53 -2.16
CA ALA A 417 0.34 7.47 -1.28
C ALA A 417 -0.36 8.57 -2.09
N LEU A 418 -1.44 9.10 -1.54
CA LEU A 418 -2.24 10.17 -2.14
C LEU A 418 -2.48 11.28 -1.11
N HIS A 419 -2.63 12.51 -1.57
CA HIS A 419 -2.98 13.67 -0.76
C HIS A 419 -3.77 14.68 -1.58
N VAL A 420 -4.70 15.39 -0.93
CA VAL A 420 -5.46 16.49 -1.55
C VAL A 420 -5.04 17.78 -0.86
N THR A 421 -4.52 18.73 -1.62
CA THR A 421 -4.10 20.02 -1.07
C THR A 421 -5.31 20.89 -0.72
N PRO A 422 -5.16 21.90 0.16
CA PRO A 422 -6.22 22.87 0.44
C PRO A 422 -6.72 23.63 -0.79
N ALA A 423 -5.88 23.75 -1.83
CA ALA A 423 -6.23 24.38 -3.11
C ALA A 423 -7.08 23.47 -4.02
N GLY A 424 -7.24 22.18 -3.67
CA GLY A 424 -7.97 21.21 -4.48
C GLY A 424 -7.11 20.49 -5.52
N ASP A 425 -5.78 20.59 -5.43
CA ASP A 425 -4.86 19.79 -6.23
C ASP A 425 -4.72 18.39 -5.62
N VAL A 426 -4.41 17.40 -6.46
CA VAL A 426 -4.16 16.04 -6.00
C VAL A 426 -2.69 15.69 -6.21
N ASP A 427 -2.03 15.38 -5.11
CA ASP A 427 -0.64 14.95 -5.06
C ASP A 427 -0.57 13.44 -4.87
N VAL A 428 0.25 12.77 -5.69
CA VAL A 428 0.45 11.33 -5.65
C VAL A 428 1.93 11.00 -5.56
N LEU A 429 2.27 10.07 -4.68
CA LEU A 429 3.59 9.47 -4.63
C LEU A 429 3.58 8.23 -5.52
N VAL A 430 4.42 8.26 -6.55
CA VAL A 430 4.53 7.19 -7.55
C VAL A 430 5.79 6.37 -7.28
N ALA A 431 5.70 5.05 -7.48
CA ALA A 431 6.83 4.12 -7.42
C ALA A 431 7.30 3.69 -8.83
N GLY A 432 8.45 3.02 -8.92
CA GLY A 432 8.97 2.45 -10.15
C GLY A 432 9.76 3.45 -11.03
N PRO A 433 9.77 3.30 -12.37
CA PRO A 433 10.61 4.11 -13.26
C PRO A 433 10.32 5.62 -13.20
N ALA A 434 9.09 5.99 -12.85
CA ALA A 434 8.63 7.38 -12.70
C ALA A 434 8.61 7.84 -11.24
N ALA A 435 9.35 7.17 -10.34
CA ALA A 435 9.21 7.35 -8.89
C ALA A 435 9.40 8.80 -8.44
N GLY A 436 8.45 9.35 -7.69
CA GLY A 436 8.49 10.74 -7.25
C GLY A 436 7.13 11.28 -6.85
N LEU A 437 7.10 12.55 -6.45
CA LEU A 437 5.87 13.28 -6.16
C LEU A 437 5.35 13.94 -7.43
N TRP A 438 4.12 13.62 -7.79
CA TRP A 438 3.42 14.17 -8.95
C TRP A 438 2.17 14.90 -8.51
N ARG A 439 1.87 16.00 -9.19
CA ARG A 439 0.68 16.82 -8.94
C ARG A 439 -0.23 16.85 -10.17
N LEU A 440 -1.52 16.67 -9.92
CA LEU A 440 -2.60 17.01 -10.84
C LEU A 440 -3.26 18.32 -10.36
N PRO A 441 -3.00 19.45 -11.04
CA PRO A 441 -3.56 20.73 -10.65
C PRO A 441 -5.06 20.79 -10.94
N ALA A 442 -5.83 21.45 -10.08
CA ALA A 442 -7.28 21.63 -10.22
C ALA A 442 -8.00 20.32 -10.56
N ALA A 443 -7.63 19.22 -9.89
CA ALA A 443 -8.01 17.85 -10.26
C ALA A 443 -9.52 17.70 -10.46
N ALA A 444 -10.34 18.30 -9.59
CA ALA A 444 -11.79 18.25 -9.68
C ALA A 444 -12.36 18.81 -11.00
N ALA A 445 -11.72 19.83 -11.59
CA ALA A 445 -12.14 20.43 -12.86
C ALA A 445 -11.77 19.57 -14.09
N THR A 446 -10.88 18.60 -13.91
CA THR A 446 -10.42 17.69 -14.98
C THR A 446 -11.12 16.33 -14.96
N LEU A 447 -12.09 16.16 -14.05
CA LEU A 447 -12.87 14.94 -13.91
C LEU A 447 -13.86 14.78 -15.06
N LEU A 448 -13.93 13.57 -15.58
CA LEU A 448 -14.85 13.16 -16.62
C LEU A 448 -15.76 12.05 -16.09
N ASP A 449 -16.95 11.94 -16.69
CA ASP A 449 -17.76 10.74 -16.51
C ASP A 449 -17.03 9.56 -17.17
N PRO A 450 -16.90 8.42 -16.47
CA PRO A 450 -16.35 7.22 -17.08
C PRO A 450 -17.22 6.77 -18.25
N PRO A 451 -16.63 6.13 -19.27
CA PRO A 451 -17.37 5.67 -20.43
C PRO A 451 -18.47 4.68 -20.01
N PRO A 452 -19.65 4.71 -20.64
CA PRO A 452 -20.71 3.75 -20.35
C PRO A 452 -20.25 2.35 -20.75
N THR A 453 -20.45 1.38 -19.86
CA THR A 453 -20.17 -0.04 -20.11
C THR A 453 -21.50 -0.80 -20.27
N PRO A 454 -21.84 -1.24 -21.50
CA PRO A 454 -23.22 -1.64 -21.84
C PRO A 454 -23.65 -3.03 -21.35
N THR A 455 -22.75 -3.83 -20.78
CA THR A 455 -23.01 -5.24 -20.38
C THR A 455 -22.72 -5.50 -18.91
N CYS A 456 -22.67 -4.45 -18.09
CA CYS A 456 -22.37 -4.54 -16.68
C CYS A 456 -23.46 -5.28 -15.90
N VAL A 457 -23.02 -6.16 -15.01
CA VAL A 457 -23.89 -6.66 -13.96
C VAL A 457 -23.62 -5.81 -12.70
N PRO A 458 -24.59 -5.01 -12.24
CA PRO A 458 -24.46 -4.30 -10.97
C PRO A 458 -24.24 -5.32 -9.85
N HIS A 459 -23.60 -4.89 -8.76
CA HIS A 459 -23.21 -5.80 -7.67
C HIS A 459 -24.36 -6.78 -7.31
N PRO A 460 -24.15 -8.10 -7.49
CA PRO A 460 -25.23 -9.07 -7.41
C PRO A 460 -25.92 -9.02 -6.04
N PRO A 461 -27.26 -9.04 -5.98
CA PRO A 461 -27.97 -8.96 -4.70
C PRO A 461 -27.60 -10.15 -3.83
N ARG A 462 -27.39 -9.90 -2.53
CA ARG A 462 -27.12 -10.98 -1.56
C ARG A 462 -28.23 -12.01 -1.64
N ALA A 463 -27.87 -13.26 -1.92
CA ALA A 463 -28.79 -14.38 -1.92
C ALA A 463 -28.86 -14.98 -0.51
N GLY A 464 -30.06 -15.12 0.05
CA GLY A 464 -30.28 -15.74 1.35
C GLY A 464 -29.81 -14.88 2.56
N PRO A 465 -30.12 -15.33 3.79
CA PRO A 465 -29.59 -14.70 4.99
C PRO A 465 -28.06 -14.88 5.06
N PRO A 466 -27.32 -13.97 5.73
CA PRO A 466 -25.90 -14.19 6.03
C PRO A 466 -25.74 -15.50 6.81
N VAL A 467 -24.62 -16.18 6.59
CA VAL A 467 -24.34 -17.45 7.27
C VAL A 467 -24.23 -17.16 8.77
N ALA A 468 -24.97 -17.93 9.58
CA ALA A 468 -24.85 -17.84 11.02
C ALA A 468 -23.59 -18.59 11.47
N PHE A 469 -22.63 -17.84 12.00
CA PHE A 469 -21.42 -18.42 12.57
C PHE A 469 -21.62 -18.68 14.06
N VAL A 470 -21.59 -19.95 14.46
CA VAL A 470 -21.61 -20.32 15.87
C VAL A 470 -20.16 -20.54 16.33
N PRO A 471 -19.67 -19.79 17.33
CA PRO A 471 -18.34 -20.04 17.88
C PRO A 471 -18.22 -21.49 18.34
N VAL A 472 -17.22 -22.20 17.83
CA VAL A 472 -16.85 -23.50 18.38
C VAL A 472 -15.99 -23.20 19.61
N GLY A 473 -16.40 -23.66 20.80
CA GLY A 473 -15.74 -23.32 22.06
C GLY A 473 -14.23 -23.62 22.02
N THR A 474 -13.40 -22.59 21.96
CA THR A 474 -11.94 -22.70 21.97
C THR A 474 -11.42 -22.60 23.40
N THR A 475 -11.14 -23.72 24.07
CA THR A 475 -10.62 -23.70 25.45
C THR A 475 -9.09 -23.82 25.55
N GLY A 476 -8.32 -23.39 24.55
CA GLY A 476 -6.86 -23.59 24.57
C GLY A 476 -6.05 -22.53 23.82
N ALA A 477 -4.95 -22.09 24.43
CA ALA A 477 -4.05 -21.02 23.99
C ALA A 477 -3.21 -21.31 22.72
N GLU A 478 -3.43 -22.43 22.03
CA GLU A 478 -2.65 -22.83 20.85
C GLU A 478 -3.37 -22.40 19.56
N ARG A 479 -3.07 -21.19 19.08
CA ARG A 479 -3.75 -20.49 17.97
C ARG A 479 -3.52 -21.08 16.56
N HIS A 480 -2.78 -22.18 16.42
CA HIS A 480 -2.28 -22.68 15.13
C HIS A 480 -2.65 -24.14 14.85
N GLY A 481 -3.83 -24.61 15.28
CA GLY A 481 -4.23 -26.02 15.08
C GLY A 481 -5.11 -26.29 13.84
N THR A 482 -5.19 -27.56 13.41
CA THR A 482 -6.22 -28.02 12.45
C THR A 482 -7.46 -28.51 13.21
N PRO A 483 -8.68 -28.03 12.92
CA PRO A 483 -9.90 -28.58 13.50
C PRO A 483 -10.11 -30.04 13.05
N LEU A 484 -10.57 -30.90 13.96
CA LEU A 484 -10.95 -32.29 13.65
C LEU A 484 -12.45 -32.54 13.79
N SER A 485 -13.15 -31.72 14.58
CA SER A 485 -14.58 -31.85 14.79
C SER A 485 -15.25 -30.50 15.07
N VAL A 486 -16.56 -30.43 14.82
CA VAL A 486 -17.41 -29.32 15.24
C VAL A 486 -17.61 -29.20 16.75
N THR A 487 -17.16 -30.18 17.53
CA THR A 487 -17.22 -30.15 19.00
C THR A 487 -16.00 -29.49 19.65
N GLY A 488 -15.08 -28.93 18.84
CA GLY A 488 -13.92 -28.18 19.32
C GLY A 488 -12.66 -29.01 19.54
N ALA A 489 -12.58 -30.23 18.98
CA ALA A 489 -11.34 -31.00 18.97
C ALA A 489 -10.41 -30.48 17.86
N TRP A 490 -9.13 -30.28 18.16
CA TRP A 490 -8.12 -29.87 17.17
C TRP A 490 -6.75 -30.51 17.39
N VAL A 491 -5.90 -30.42 16.37
CA VAL A 491 -4.49 -30.85 16.43
C VAL A 491 -3.55 -29.66 16.39
N SER A 492 -2.59 -29.59 17.31
CA SER A 492 -1.56 -28.56 17.31
C SER A 492 -0.60 -28.69 16.10
N ARG A 493 -0.32 -27.58 15.37
CA ARG A 493 0.72 -27.53 14.32
C ARG A 493 2.06 -26.90 14.79
N ALA A 494 2.14 -26.45 16.04
CA ALA A 494 3.20 -25.53 16.47
C ALA A 494 4.52 -26.20 16.93
N ARG A 495 4.63 -27.54 16.88
CA ARG A 495 5.78 -28.29 17.42
C ARG A 495 6.05 -29.54 16.59
N SER A 496 7.24 -30.14 16.76
CA SER A 496 7.58 -31.52 16.33
C SER A 496 6.73 -32.60 17.01
N GLU A 497 5.62 -32.23 17.65
CA GLU A 497 4.73 -33.09 18.41
C GLU A 497 3.29 -32.82 17.94
N VAL A 498 2.63 -33.88 17.49
CA VAL A 498 1.22 -33.90 17.12
C VAL A 498 0.42 -34.21 18.38
N ALA A 499 -0.44 -33.29 18.81
CA ALA A 499 -1.27 -33.47 19.99
C ALA A 499 -2.73 -33.09 19.70
N LEU A 500 -3.64 -33.95 20.13
CA LEU A 500 -5.08 -33.71 20.16
C LEU A 500 -5.42 -32.84 21.37
N VAL A 501 -6.18 -31.78 21.17
CA VAL A 501 -6.70 -30.93 22.23
C VAL A 501 -8.22 -30.94 22.16
N SER A 502 -8.88 -31.27 23.27
CA SER A 502 -10.34 -31.27 23.39
C SER A 502 -10.74 -30.95 24.83
N GLY A 503 -11.63 -29.96 25.03
CA GLY A 503 -12.11 -29.56 26.36
C GLY A 503 -11.00 -29.18 27.35
N GLY A 504 -9.88 -28.63 26.86
CA GLY A 504 -8.70 -28.27 27.68
C GLY A 504 -7.77 -29.45 27.99
N THR A 505 -8.12 -30.67 27.60
CA THR A 505 -7.26 -31.85 27.72
C THR A 505 -6.36 -31.97 26.49
N ARG A 506 -5.05 -32.12 26.70
CA ARG A 506 -4.06 -32.33 25.65
C ARG A 506 -3.57 -33.78 25.70
N VAL A 507 -3.73 -34.51 24.59
CA VAL A 507 -3.26 -35.88 24.41
C VAL A 507 -2.24 -35.91 23.29
N VAL A 508 -1.00 -36.29 23.60
CA VAL A 508 0.05 -36.44 22.61
C VAL A 508 -0.25 -37.66 21.75
N LEU A 509 -0.35 -37.46 20.44
CA LEU A 509 -0.59 -38.52 19.46
C LEU A 509 0.73 -39.06 18.91
N GLY A 510 1.75 -38.20 18.73
CA GLY A 510 3.03 -38.62 18.17
C GLY A 510 4.01 -37.47 17.97
N ARG A 511 5.18 -37.79 17.42
CA ARG A 511 6.16 -36.80 16.95
C ARG A 511 6.26 -36.79 15.43
N ARG A 512 6.53 -35.62 14.90
CA ARG A 512 6.81 -35.37 13.50
C ARG A 512 8.30 -35.39 13.25
N ASP A 513 8.70 -36.08 12.20
CA ASP A 513 10.10 -36.19 11.79
C ASP A 513 10.44 -35.28 10.57
N ASP A 514 9.48 -34.48 10.08
CA ASP A 514 9.65 -33.61 8.92
C ASP A 514 10.13 -32.18 9.27
N PRO A 515 11.02 -31.58 8.45
CA PRO A 515 11.57 -30.23 8.69
C PRO A 515 10.56 -29.11 8.40
N GLU A 516 9.61 -29.34 7.49
CA GLU A 516 8.52 -28.42 7.17
C GLU A 516 7.16 -29.14 7.30
N PRO A 517 6.42 -28.92 8.40
CA PRO A 517 5.24 -29.72 8.71
C PRO A 517 4.07 -29.45 7.73
N GLY A 518 3.77 -30.44 6.89
CA GLY A 518 2.59 -30.46 6.01
C GLY A 518 1.23 -30.60 6.75
N PRO A 519 0.09 -30.49 6.04
CA PRO A 519 -1.25 -30.49 6.63
C PRO A 519 -1.59 -31.82 7.33
N ILE A 520 -2.40 -31.72 8.39
CA ILE A 520 -2.94 -32.86 9.16
C ILE A 520 -4.43 -32.96 8.85
N VAL A 521 -4.93 -34.16 8.57
CA VAL A 521 -6.34 -34.39 8.22
C VAL A 521 -7.02 -35.38 9.19
N PRO A 522 -8.31 -35.17 9.54
CA PRO A 522 -9.08 -36.11 10.36
C PRO A 522 -9.41 -37.39 9.58
N ASP A 523 -9.54 -38.50 10.31
CA ASP A 523 -10.06 -39.77 9.78
C ASP A 523 -11.52 -40.06 10.22
N GLY A 524 -12.16 -39.17 10.97
CA GLY A 524 -13.53 -39.35 11.50
C GLY A 524 -13.68 -40.40 12.61
N SER A 525 -12.67 -41.24 12.86
CA SER A 525 -12.64 -42.24 13.94
C SER A 525 -12.02 -41.73 15.24
N GLY A 526 -11.64 -40.46 15.29
CA GLY A 526 -10.88 -39.84 16.38
C GLY A 526 -9.36 -39.95 16.21
N GLY A 527 -8.89 -40.47 15.08
CA GLY A 527 -7.50 -40.47 14.65
C GLY A 527 -7.21 -39.37 13.62
N VAL A 528 -5.93 -39.23 13.27
CA VAL A 528 -5.44 -38.22 12.33
C VAL A 528 -4.35 -38.77 11.44
N TRP A 529 -4.27 -38.22 10.24
CA TRP A 529 -3.22 -38.52 9.27
C TRP A 529 -2.40 -37.28 8.95
N TRP A 530 -1.10 -37.46 8.73
CA TRP A 530 -0.24 -36.45 8.13
C TRP A 530 0.79 -37.09 7.20
N LEU A 531 1.41 -36.24 6.38
CA LEU A 531 2.47 -36.63 5.46
C LEU A 531 3.79 -36.07 5.97
N GLU A 532 4.77 -36.94 6.18
CA GLU A 532 6.16 -36.59 6.47
C GLU A 532 6.96 -36.65 5.17
N ARG A 533 7.53 -35.53 4.75
CA ARG A 533 8.35 -35.46 3.53
C ARG A 533 9.83 -35.51 3.87
N ASP A 534 10.57 -36.31 3.13
CA ASP A 534 12.03 -36.32 3.20
C ASP A 534 12.67 -35.31 2.21
N ALA A 535 13.98 -35.12 2.33
CA ALA A 535 14.73 -34.20 1.48
C ALA A 535 14.78 -34.62 -0.01
N ALA A 536 14.35 -35.84 -0.34
CA ALA A 536 14.27 -36.36 -1.70
C ALA A 536 12.85 -36.23 -2.29
N GLY A 537 11.91 -35.59 -1.57
CA GLY A 537 10.53 -35.41 -1.99
C GLY A 537 9.67 -36.68 -1.88
N GLN A 538 10.14 -37.72 -1.20
CA GLN A 538 9.30 -38.87 -0.86
C GLN A 538 8.46 -38.54 0.38
N GLY A 539 7.23 -39.04 0.40
CA GLY A 539 6.27 -38.78 1.48
C GLY A 539 5.90 -40.07 2.20
N ALA A 540 6.15 -40.14 3.50
CA ALA A 540 5.66 -41.20 4.37
C ALA A 540 4.37 -40.73 5.06
N LEU A 541 3.28 -41.49 4.90
CA LEU A 541 2.07 -41.24 5.67
C LEU A 541 2.25 -41.72 7.09
N VAL A 542 1.70 -40.96 8.02
CA VAL A 542 1.66 -41.33 9.43
C VAL A 542 0.24 -41.24 9.92
N HIS A 543 -0.20 -42.30 10.57
CA HIS A 543 -1.46 -42.37 11.27
C HIS A 543 -1.22 -42.32 12.77
N ALA A 544 -2.00 -41.52 13.49
CA ALA A 544 -1.98 -41.55 14.93
C ALA A 544 -3.37 -41.53 15.54
N ARG A 545 -3.51 -42.27 16.64
CA ARG A 545 -4.73 -42.39 17.43
C ARG A 545 -4.42 -42.19 18.90
N PRO A 546 -5.33 -41.60 19.69
CA PRO A 546 -5.17 -41.53 21.13
C PRO A 546 -4.92 -42.92 21.74
N GLY A 547 -3.86 -43.05 22.54
CA GLY A 547 -3.54 -44.29 23.26
C GLY A 547 -2.86 -45.38 22.42
N SER A 548 -2.49 -45.11 21.16
CA SER A 548 -1.71 -46.02 20.31
C SER A 548 -0.45 -45.33 19.78
N PRO A 549 0.68 -46.04 19.60
CA PRO A 549 1.85 -45.46 18.96
C PRO A 549 1.55 -45.08 17.50
N PRO A 550 2.16 -44.00 16.95
CA PRO A 550 2.01 -43.64 15.55
C PRO A 550 2.46 -44.76 14.61
N GLU A 551 1.63 -45.07 13.62
CA GLU A 551 1.94 -46.01 12.56
C GLU A 551 2.48 -45.25 11.35
N ARG A 552 3.70 -45.58 10.91
CA ARG A 552 4.34 -44.98 9.74
C ARG A 552 4.31 -45.95 8.58
N PHE A 553 3.79 -45.49 7.46
CA PHE A 553 3.67 -46.27 6.24
C PHE A 553 4.92 -46.08 5.35
N PRO A 554 5.24 -47.06 4.48
CA PRO A 554 6.34 -46.92 3.54
C PRO A 554 6.21 -45.63 2.71
N PRO A 555 7.32 -44.93 2.44
CA PRO A 555 7.30 -43.71 1.65
C PRO A 555 6.81 -43.98 0.23
N VAL A 556 6.01 -43.05 -0.28
CA VAL A 556 5.48 -43.04 -1.64
C VAL A 556 5.91 -41.77 -2.37
N PRO A 557 6.10 -41.82 -3.70
CA PRO A 557 6.37 -40.62 -4.48
C PRO A 557 5.17 -39.66 -4.39
N VAL A 558 5.42 -38.45 -3.89
CA VAL A 558 4.42 -37.39 -3.78
C VAL A 558 4.95 -36.13 -4.46
N GLY A 559 4.17 -35.55 -5.37
CA GLY A 559 4.53 -34.25 -5.97
C GLY A 559 4.60 -33.14 -4.92
N GLU A 560 5.36 -32.08 -5.18
CA GLU A 560 5.50 -30.93 -4.25
C GLU A 560 4.12 -30.38 -3.82
N ASP A 561 3.15 -30.32 -4.73
CA ASP A 561 1.80 -29.79 -4.47
C ASP A 561 0.77 -30.82 -3.97
N ALA A 562 1.19 -32.02 -3.55
CA ALA A 562 0.25 -33.06 -3.10
C ALA A 562 -0.51 -32.67 -1.82
N LEU A 563 -1.84 -32.78 -1.86
CA LEU A 563 -2.76 -32.48 -0.77
C LEU A 563 -3.40 -33.78 -0.23
N LEU A 564 -3.56 -33.88 1.09
CA LEU A 564 -4.30 -34.99 1.71
C LEU A 564 -5.79 -34.69 1.70
N VAL A 565 -6.58 -35.62 1.16
CA VAL A 565 -8.04 -35.59 1.22
C VAL A 565 -8.51 -36.49 2.37
N PRO A 566 -9.21 -35.96 3.38
CA PRO A 566 -9.71 -36.74 4.52
C PRO A 566 -10.70 -37.81 4.08
N ASP A 567 -10.57 -39.00 4.66
CA ASP A 567 -11.60 -40.04 4.66
C ASP A 567 -12.14 -40.22 6.08
N LEU A 568 -13.35 -39.72 6.29
CA LEU A 568 -14.03 -39.68 7.58
C LEU A 568 -14.61 -41.04 8.00
N GLY A 569 -14.42 -42.09 7.19
CA GLY A 569 -14.76 -43.48 7.52
C GLY A 569 -13.66 -44.23 8.28
N GLY A 570 -12.57 -43.57 8.69
CA GLY A 570 -11.46 -44.17 9.42
C GLY A 570 -10.41 -44.85 8.53
N ARG A 571 -10.50 -44.66 7.22
CA ARG A 571 -9.55 -45.20 6.22
C ARG A 571 -8.39 -44.25 5.98
N ALA A 572 -7.38 -44.73 5.26
CA ALA A 572 -6.28 -43.88 4.83
C ALA A 572 -6.78 -42.75 3.90
N PRO A 573 -6.21 -41.55 3.99
CA PRO A 573 -6.59 -40.43 3.14
C PRO A 573 -6.28 -40.73 1.67
N LEU A 574 -6.89 -39.95 0.77
CA LEU A 574 -6.49 -39.93 -0.64
C LEU A 574 -5.43 -38.84 -0.86
N LEU A 575 -4.63 -39.01 -1.90
CA LEU A 575 -3.64 -38.02 -2.32
C LEU A 575 -4.17 -37.27 -3.55
N ALA A 576 -4.47 -35.99 -3.38
CA ALA A 576 -4.84 -35.10 -4.48
C ALA A 576 -3.59 -34.46 -5.08
N SER A 577 -3.55 -34.39 -6.41
CA SER A 577 -2.46 -33.77 -7.16
C SER A 577 -2.96 -33.12 -8.46
N ALA A 578 -2.05 -32.52 -9.22
CA ALA A 578 -2.37 -31.96 -10.54
C ALA A 578 -2.83 -33.02 -11.56
N SER A 579 -2.48 -34.30 -11.37
CA SER A 579 -2.85 -35.37 -12.30
C SER A 579 -4.15 -36.09 -11.93
N GLY A 580 -4.64 -35.95 -10.69
CA GLY A 580 -5.82 -36.65 -10.21
C GLY A 580 -5.74 -37.05 -8.73
N LEU A 581 -6.62 -37.97 -8.35
CA LEU A 581 -6.58 -38.65 -7.07
C LEU A 581 -5.86 -39.98 -7.16
N ALA A 582 -5.04 -40.27 -6.16
CA ALA A 582 -4.42 -41.57 -5.96
C ALA A 582 -4.68 -42.07 -4.53
N GLY A 583 -4.66 -43.39 -4.37
CA GLY A 583 -4.64 -44.00 -3.05
C GLY A 583 -3.33 -43.62 -2.37
N ALA A 584 -3.41 -43.07 -1.16
CA ALA A 584 -2.20 -42.61 -0.48
C ALA A 584 -1.39 -43.79 0.11
N VAL A 585 -2.01 -44.97 0.24
CA VAL A 585 -1.38 -46.26 0.59
C VAL A 585 -1.79 -47.34 -0.43
N PRO A 586 -1.03 -48.45 -0.57
CA PRO A 586 -1.27 -49.47 -1.61
C PRO A 586 -2.67 -50.08 -1.66
N ASP A 587 -3.34 -50.19 -0.51
CA ASP A 587 -4.69 -50.76 -0.40
C ASP A 587 -5.80 -49.70 -0.45
N ALA A 588 -5.47 -48.41 -0.58
CA ALA A 588 -6.45 -47.34 -0.67
C ALA A 588 -7.04 -47.30 -2.09
N VAL A 589 -8.35 -47.58 -2.19
CA VAL A 589 -9.09 -47.44 -3.44
C VAL A 589 -9.37 -45.97 -3.69
N ALA A 590 -8.77 -45.41 -4.75
CA ALA A 590 -9.08 -44.07 -5.21
C ALA A 590 -10.21 -44.08 -6.24
N PRO A 591 -11.16 -43.12 -6.17
CA PRO A 591 -12.10 -42.89 -7.25
C PRO A 591 -11.37 -42.57 -8.55
N ALA A 592 -11.92 -43.01 -9.69
CA ALA A 592 -11.39 -42.67 -11.01
C ALA A 592 -11.64 -41.19 -11.34
N LEU A 593 -10.82 -40.29 -10.79
CA LEU A 593 -10.84 -38.86 -11.05
C LEU A 593 -9.51 -38.42 -11.64
N THR A 594 -9.58 -37.86 -12.86
CA THR A 594 -8.44 -37.34 -13.61
C THR A 594 -8.44 -35.82 -13.65
N GLY A 595 -7.25 -35.23 -13.65
CA GLY A 595 -7.03 -33.78 -13.65
C GLY A 595 -6.86 -33.17 -12.25
N PRO A 596 -6.59 -31.86 -12.16
CA PRO A 596 -6.19 -31.23 -10.90
C PRO A 596 -7.29 -31.30 -9.83
N VAL A 597 -6.99 -31.86 -8.67
CA VAL A 597 -7.91 -31.88 -7.52
C VAL A 597 -7.41 -30.93 -6.44
N THR A 598 -8.26 -29.95 -6.08
CA THR A 598 -7.89 -28.85 -5.17
C THR A 598 -8.49 -29.00 -3.78
N ALA A 599 -9.58 -29.77 -3.65
CA ALA A 599 -10.17 -30.11 -2.36
C ALA A 599 -11.01 -31.39 -2.47
N GLY A 600 -11.22 -32.07 -1.34
CA GLY A 600 -12.10 -33.23 -1.29
C GLY A 600 -12.40 -33.69 0.14
N VAL A 601 -13.39 -34.56 0.26
CA VAL A 601 -13.70 -35.29 1.50
C VAL A 601 -14.45 -36.57 1.17
N VAL A 602 -14.05 -37.67 1.79
CA VAL A 602 -14.80 -38.93 1.78
C VAL A 602 -15.55 -39.06 3.10
N ARG A 603 -16.86 -39.29 3.02
CA ARG A 603 -17.72 -39.48 4.18
C ARG A 603 -17.57 -40.88 4.75
N ALA A 604 -18.03 -41.05 6.00
CA ALA A 604 -18.08 -42.35 6.66
C ALA A 604 -18.91 -43.41 5.91
N ASP A 605 -19.92 -42.98 5.14
CA ASP A 605 -20.74 -43.86 4.29
C ASP A 605 -20.04 -44.29 2.99
N GLY A 606 -18.80 -43.84 2.76
CA GLY A 606 -18.01 -44.16 1.58
C GLY A 606 -18.19 -43.20 0.40
N ARG A 607 -19.17 -42.28 0.45
CA ARG A 607 -19.38 -41.30 -0.62
C ARG A 607 -18.37 -40.18 -0.52
N GLY A 608 -17.75 -39.83 -1.64
CA GLY A 608 -16.77 -38.75 -1.71
C GLY A 608 -17.27 -37.54 -2.49
N TRP A 609 -16.85 -36.36 -2.06
CA TRP A 609 -17.08 -35.08 -2.75
C TRP A 609 -15.74 -34.44 -3.05
N PHE A 610 -15.56 -33.95 -4.27
CA PHE A 610 -14.28 -33.43 -4.75
C PHE A 610 -14.46 -32.19 -5.60
N LEU A 611 -13.56 -31.22 -5.43
CA LEU A 611 -13.35 -30.13 -6.37
C LEU A 611 -12.21 -30.54 -7.31
N ALA A 612 -12.57 -30.88 -8.54
CA ALA A 612 -11.67 -31.43 -9.55
C ALA A 612 -11.82 -30.64 -10.87
N ASP A 613 -10.74 -29.98 -11.30
CA ASP A 613 -10.72 -29.20 -12.54
C ASP A 613 -11.87 -28.18 -12.61
N GLY A 614 -12.09 -27.45 -11.51
CA GLY A 614 -13.17 -26.45 -11.41
C GLY A 614 -14.60 -27.02 -11.34
N ARG A 615 -14.75 -28.34 -11.20
CA ARG A 615 -16.06 -29.02 -11.05
C ARG A 615 -16.27 -29.52 -9.64
N LEU A 616 -17.53 -29.62 -9.23
CA LEU A 616 -17.93 -30.43 -8.08
C LEU A 616 -18.31 -31.84 -8.56
N VAL A 617 -17.61 -32.85 -8.07
CA VAL A 617 -17.83 -34.25 -8.42
C VAL A 617 -18.17 -35.05 -7.17
N THR A 618 -19.22 -35.85 -7.24
CA THR A 618 -19.55 -36.85 -6.22
C THR A 618 -19.16 -38.24 -6.68
N THR A 619 -18.81 -39.12 -5.77
CA THR A 619 -18.55 -40.54 -6.06
C THR A 619 -19.11 -41.44 -4.98
N ASP A 620 -19.49 -42.65 -5.37
CA ASP A 620 -19.82 -43.77 -4.47
C ASP A 620 -18.60 -44.67 -4.16
N GLY A 621 -17.41 -44.26 -4.61
CA GLY A 621 -16.16 -45.02 -4.49
C GLY A 621 -15.75 -45.74 -5.78
N THR A 622 -16.63 -45.84 -6.78
CA THR A 622 -16.32 -46.50 -8.05
C THR A 622 -16.61 -45.65 -9.28
N THR A 623 -17.70 -44.86 -9.24
CA THR A 623 -18.11 -43.99 -10.34
C THR A 623 -18.15 -42.54 -9.88
N GLY A 624 -17.65 -41.62 -10.71
CA GLY A 624 -17.73 -40.18 -10.49
C GLY A 624 -18.91 -39.60 -11.27
N THR A 625 -19.78 -38.85 -10.59
CA THR A 625 -20.86 -38.08 -11.21
C THR A 625 -20.59 -36.60 -11.00
N THR A 626 -20.54 -35.83 -12.08
CA THR A 626 -20.38 -34.38 -11.99
C THR A 626 -21.70 -33.74 -11.55
N VAL A 627 -21.63 -32.88 -10.53
CA VAL A 627 -22.76 -32.21 -9.90
C VAL A 627 -22.79 -30.72 -10.26
N VAL A 628 -21.60 -30.10 -10.34
CA VAL A 628 -21.43 -28.75 -10.89
C VAL A 628 -20.41 -28.83 -12.03
N ASP A 629 -20.80 -28.37 -13.22
CA ASP A 629 -19.93 -28.32 -14.39
C ASP A 629 -20.15 -27.03 -15.20
N ALA A 630 -19.13 -26.17 -15.24
CA ALA A 630 -19.16 -24.98 -16.08
C ALA A 630 -18.89 -25.27 -17.57
N GLY A 631 -18.63 -26.53 -17.94
CA GLY A 631 -18.25 -26.92 -19.30
C GLY A 631 -16.98 -26.20 -19.75
N ASP A 632 -17.03 -25.54 -20.91
CA ASP A 632 -15.90 -24.78 -21.45
C ASP A 632 -15.54 -23.53 -20.61
N ARG A 633 -16.42 -23.11 -19.69
CA ARG A 633 -16.20 -21.95 -18.81
C ARG A 633 -15.47 -22.28 -17.50
N ARG A 634 -14.96 -23.51 -17.29
CA ARG A 634 -14.29 -23.89 -16.03
C ARG A 634 -13.10 -22.99 -15.64
N ALA A 635 -12.42 -22.42 -16.62
CA ALA A 635 -11.32 -21.49 -16.43
C ALA A 635 -11.77 -20.00 -16.37
N ASP A 636 -13.07 -19.72 -16.42
CA ASP A 636 -13.62 -18.36 -16.33
C ASP A 636 -13.33 -17.79 -14.93
N PRO A 637 -12.53 -16.71 -14.82
CA PRO A 637 -12.20 -16.10 -13.53
C PRO A 637 -13.35 -15.25 -12.98
N THR A 638 -14.48 -15.12 -13.69
CA THR A 638 -15.62 -14.32 -13.27
C THR A 638 -16.17 -14.82 -11.92
N PRO A 639 -16.35 -13.95 -10.91
CA PRO A 639 -16.89 -14.34 -9.62
C PRO A 639 -18.26 -15.03 -9.72
N ALA A 640 -18.51 -16.01 -8.85
CA ALA A 640 -19.73 -16.83 -8.90
C ALA A 640 -21.00 -15.99 -8.75
N ALA A 641 -20.97 -14.94 -7.92
CA ALA A 641 -22.10 -14.04 -7.73
C ALA A 641 -22.45 -13.29 -9.04
N VAL A 642 -21.44 -12.93 -9.83
CA VAL A 642 -21.61 -12.26 -11.13
C VAL A 642 -22.17 -13.24 -12.16
N GLN A 643 -21.65 -14.47 -12.21
CA GLN A 643 -22.20 -15.53 -13.07
C GLN A 643 -23.69 -15.77 -12.77
N LEU A 644 -24.07 -15.89 -11.50
CA LEU A 644 -25.46 -16.05 -11.07
C LEU A 644 -26.36 -14.90 -11.55
N ALA A 645 -25.89 -13.65 -11.41
CA ALA A 645 -26.64 -12.49 -11.86
C ALA A 645 -26.70 -12.34 -13.39
N ARG A 646 -25.80 -12.99 -14.14
CA ARG A 646 -25.92 -13.22 -15.60
C ARG A 646 -26.90 -14.34 -15.95
N GLY A 647 -27.52 -14.98 -14.96
CA GLY A 647 -28.45 -16.08 -15.16
C GLY A 647 -27.79 -17.45 -15.32
N VAL A 648 -26.49 -17.59 -15.01
CA VAL A 648 -25.83 -18.90 -14.98
C VAL A 648 -26.44 -19.73 -13.84
N PRO A 649 -26.96 -20.94 -14.11
CA PRO A 649 -27.55 -21.76 -13.06
C PRO A 649 -26.48 -22.26 -12.08
N PRO A 650 -26.81 -22.53 -10.80
CA PRO A 650 -25.85 -22.96 -9.80
C PRO A 650 -25.06 -24.23 -10.17
N SER A 651 -25.67 -25.13 -10.94
CA SER A 651 -25.05 -26.36 -11.46
C SER A 651 -24.04 -26.13 -12.58
N GLU A 652 -23.92 -24.91 -13.11
CA GLU A 652 -23.02 -24.56 -14.21
C GLU A 652 -22.04 -23.43 -13.86
N LEU A 653 -21.87 -23.14 -12.56
CA LEU A 653 -20.93 -22.12 -12.12
C LEU A 653 -19.50 -22.59 -12.32
N ALA A 654 -18.65 -21.69 -12.86
CA ALA A 654 -17.21 -21.85 -12.73
C ALA A 654 -16.82 -21.58 -11.27
N LEU A 655 -15.98 -22.45 -10.70
CA LEU A 655 -15.63 -22.46 -9.28
C LEU A 655 -14.13 -22.16 -9.03
N PRO A 656 -13.56 -21.06 -9.55
CA PRO A 656 -12.16 -20.74 -9.32
C PRO A 656 -11.91 -20.44 -7.84
N GLY A 657 -10.95 -21.13 -7.23
CA GLY A 657 -10.58 -20.94 -5.83
C GLY A 657 -11.71 -21.25 -4.83
N ALA A 658 -12.70 -22.04 -5.23
CA ALA A 658 -13.75 -22.48 -4.31
C ALA A 658 -13.21 -23.51 -3.31
N HIS A 659 -13.85 -23.56 -2.15
CA HIS A 659 -13.55 -24.51 -1.08
C HIS A 659 -14.74 -25.44 -0.86
N LEU A 660 -14.47 -26.66 -0.39
CA LEU A 660 -15.47 -27.67 -0.12
C LEU A 660 -15.52 -27.99 1.38
N VAL A 661 -16.71 -27.95 1.97
CA VAL A 661 -16.98 -28.40 3.35
C VAL A 661 -18.23 -29.27 3.41
N LEU A 662 -18.49 -29.85 4.58
CA LEU A 662 -19.72 -30.57 4.87
C LEU A 662 -20.54 -29.78 5.89
N ASP A 663 -21.86 -29.73 5.77
CA ASP A 663 -22.72 -29.14 6.81
C ASP A 663 -22.99 -30.11 7.98
N GLY A 664 -23.76 -29.67 8.99
CA GLY A 664 -24.12 -30.47 10.16
C GLY A 664 -24.86 -31.78 9.87
N ALA A 665 -25.40 -31.96 8.65
CA ALA A 665 -26.03 -33.18 8.18
C ALA A 665 -25.11 -34.00 7.24
N GLY A 666 -23.86 -33.57 7.06
CA GLY A 666 -22.89 -34.21 6.18
C GLY A 666 -23.15 -33.96 4.69
N ARG A 667 -23.94 -32.94 4.33
CA ARG A 667 -24.17 -32.54 2.93
C ARG A 667 -23.03 -31.66 2.42
N PRO A 668 -22.62 -31.77 1.15
CA PRO A 668 -21.56 -30.93 0.60
C PRO A 668 -22.01 -29.47 0.49
N VAL A 669 -21.09 -28.59 0.85
CA VAL A 669 -21.23 -27.14 0.76
C VAL A 669 -19.99 -26.61 0.05
N VAL A 670 -20.21 -25.92 -1.07
CA VAL A 670 -19.15 -25.24 -1.81
C VAL A 670 -19.19 -23.75 -1.46
N VAL A 671 -18.06 -23.22 -1.01
CA VAL A 671 -17.89 -21.81 -0.69
C VAL A 671 -16.98 -21.21 -1.76
N CYS A 672 -17.55 -20.36 -2.61
CA CYS A 672 -16.80 -19.63 -3.64
C CYS A 672 -15.92 -18.55 -3.01
N ALA A 673 -14.85 -18.15 -3.69
CA ALA A 673 -13.89 -17.15 -3.21
C ALA A 673 -14.51 -15.75 -2.97
N ASP A 674 -15.66 -15.47 -3.58
CA ASP A 674 -16.46 -14.24 -3.42
C ASP A 674 -17.60 -14.39 -2.40
N GLY A 675 -17.63 -15.49 -1.63
CA GLY A 675 -18.55 -15.71 -0.53
C GLY A 675 -19.90 -16.33 -0.90
N VAL A 676 -20.12 -16.68 -2.17
CA VAL A 676 -21.32 -17.45 -2.56
C VAL A 676 -21.24 -18.85 -1.97
N VAL A 677 -22.32 -19.27 -1.32
CA VAL A 677 -22.42 -20.59 -0.70
C VAL A 677 -23.44 -21.44 -1.46
N LEU A 678 -22.94 -22.51 -2.05
CA LEU A 678 -23.74 -23.52 -2.75
C LEU A 678 -23.89 -24.75 -1.86
N ARG A 679 -25.06 -25.35 -1.88
CA ARG A 679 -25.30 -26.68 -1.30
C ARG A 679 -25.77 -27.62 -2.39
N ALA A 680 -25.15 -28.80 -2.46
CA ALA A 680 -25.63 -29.86 -3.31
C ALA A 680 -26.43 -30.89 -2.49
N ASP A 681 -27.58 -31.30 -3.01
CA ASP A 681 -28.39 -32.38 -2.44
C ASP A 681 -27.74 -33.74 -2.77
N PRO A 682 -27.31 -34.53 -1.77
CA PRO A 682 -26.68 -35.81 -2.00
C PRO A 682 -27.58 -36.86 -2.66
N ALA A 683 -28.90 -36.71 -2.60
CA ALA A 683 -29.86 -37.67 -3.15
C ALA A 683 -30.21 -37.36 -4.61
N THR A 684 -30.30 -36.07 -4.96
CA THR A 684 -30.78 -35.63 -6.28
C THR A 684 -29.69 -35.00 -7.15
N GLY A 685 -28.56 -34.62 -6.58
CA GLY A 685 -27.53 -33.82 -7.25
C GLY A 685 -27.96 -32.37 -7.52
N ALA A 686 -29.11 -31.92 -7.01
CA ALA A 686 -29.56 -30.55 -7.19
C ALA A 686 -28.66 -29.57 -6.45
N VAL A 687 -28.30 -28.46 -7.09
CA VAL A 687 -27.43 -27.43 -6.52
C VAL A 687 -28.22 -26.16 -6.29
N VAL A 688 -28.15 -25.63 -5.07
CA VAL A 688 -28.87 -24.42 -4.67
C VAL A 688 -27.93 -23.42 -4.01
N VAL A 689 -28.14 -22.13 -4.31
CA VAL A 689 -27.51 -21.03 -3.57
C VAL A 689 -28.28 -20.83 -2.28
N ILE A 690 -27.60 -20.94 -1.15
CA ILE A 690 -28.25 -20.87 0.18
C ILE A 690 -27.85 -19.64 0.98
N ALA A 691 -26.69 -19.04 0.67
CA ALA A 691 -26.22 -17.81 1.27
C ALA A 691 -25.22 -17.10 0.33
N HIS A 692 -25.04 -15.81 0.54
CA HIS A 692 -23.93 -15.02 -0.01
C HIS A 692 -23.36 -14.17 1.13
N ASP A 693 -22.19 -14.59 1.61
CA ASP A 693 -21.46 -13.91 2.68
C ASP A 693 -19.99 -13.75 2.32
N GLU A 694 -19.63 -12.53 1.95
CA GLU A 694 -18.30 -12.14 1.49
C GLU A 694 -17.26 -12.11 2.62
N LEU A 695 -17.66 -12.35 3.87
CA LEU A 695 -16.74 -12.54 4.98
C LEU A 695 -16.13 -13.95 5.00
N LEU A 696 -16.66 -14.89 4.20
CA LEU A 696 -16.10 -16.23 4.05
C LEU A 696 -14.85 -16.19 3.14
N VAL A 697 -13.68 -16.50 3.68
CA VAL A 697 -12.41 -16.40 2.92
C VAL A 697 -11.69 -17.74 2.75
N ALA A 698 -11.76 -18.67 3.73
CA ALA A 698 -11.14 -20.01 3.61
C ALA A 698 -11.68 -21.00 4.66
N PRO A 699 -12.77 -21.74 4.38
CA PRO A 699 -13.28 -22.75 5.31
C PRO A 699 -12.37 -24.00 5.36
N THR A 700 -12.36 -24.71 6.49
CA THR A 700 -11.65 -26.01 6.65
C THR A 700 -12.64 -27.17 6.61
N THR A 701 -12.27 -28.23 5.89
CA THR A 701 -13.13 -29.41 5.68
C THR A 701 -13.11 -30.35 6.89
N VAL A 702 -14.20 -30.35 7.67
CA VAL A 702 -14.53 -31.35 8.70
C VAL A 702 -16.02 -31.67 8.65
N GLU A 703 -16.45 -32.81 9.19
CA GLU A 703 -17.89 -33.12 9.30
C GLU A 703 -18.60 -32.06 10.15
N GLY A 704 -19.65 -31.45 9.61
CA GLY A 704 -20.34 -30.32 10.24
C GLY A 704 -19.81 -28.93 9.89
N GLY A 705 -18.64 -28.83 9.25
CA GLY A 705 -18.14 -27.61 8.60
C GLY A 705 -17.60 -26.59 9.59
N VAL A 706 -16.29 -26.34 9.56
CA VAL A 706 -15.64 -25.34 10.42
C VAL A 706 -14.90 -24.34 9.56
N VAL A 707 -15.24 -23.07 9.70
CA VAL A 707 -14.48 -21.95 9.14
C VAL A 707 -13.44 -21.52 10.16
N GLN A 708 -12.20 -21.31 9.69
CA GLN A 708 -11.18 -20.64 10.47
C GLN A 708 -11.10 -19.19 10.02
N ASN A 709 -11.31 -18.26 10.95
CA ASN A 709 -11.15 -16.84 10.69
C ASN A 709 -9.68 -16.44 10.68
N THR A 710 -9.39 -15.26 10.17
CA THR A 710 -8.04 -14.70 10.06
C THR A 710 -7.38 -14.49 11.44
N ASP A 711 -8.16 -14.42 12.52
CA ASP A 711 -7.69 -14.35 13.90
C ASP A 711 -7.48 -15.73 14.57
N GLY A 712 -7.71 -16.81 13.82
CA GLY A 712 -7.58 -18.19 14.26
C GLY A 712 -8.81 -18.74 14.99
N THR A 713 -9.89 -17.96 15.17
CA THR A 713 -11.13 -18.46 15.75
C THR A 713 -11.83 -19.46 14.83
N LEU A 714 -12.41 -20.49 15.43
CA LEU A 714 -13.14 -21.54 14.72
C LEU A 714 -14.63 -21.31 14.87
N GLN A 715 -15.34 -21.36 13.75
CA GLN A 715 -16.78 -21.17 13.70
C GLN A 715 -17.44 -22.29 12.93
N ARG A 716 -18.55 -22.80 13.44
CA ARG A 716 -19.39 -23.74 12.71
C ARG A 716 -20.25 -22.95 11.73
N VAL A 717 -20.32 -23.45 10.50
CA VAL A 717 -21.22 -22.93 9.47
C VAL A 717 -22.59 -23.54 9.71
N ASP A 718 -23.46 -22.84 10.45
CA ASP A 718 -24.86 -23.26 10.59
C ASP A 718 -25.68 -22.68 9.45
N LEU A 719 -25.93 -23.53 8.45
CA LEU A 719 -26.77 -23.21 7.31
C LEU A 719 -28.24 -23.50 7.63
N PRO A 720 -29.19 -22.68 7.16
CA PRO A 720 -30.60 -23.02 7.26
C PRO A 720 -30.90 -24.36 6.58
N GLY A 721 -31.79 -25.14 7.22
CA GLY A 721 -32.15 -26.52 6.88
C GLY A 721 -32.50 -26.76 5.41
#